data_AF-A0A0R2CUG9-F1
#
_entry.id   AF-A0A0R2CUG9-F1
#
_cell.length_a   1.000
_cell.length_b   1.000
_cell.length_c   1.000
_cell.angle_alpha   90.00
_cell.angle_beta   90.00
_cell.angle_gamma   90.00
#
_symmetry.space_group_name_H-M   'P 1'
#
loop_
_entity.id
_entity.type
_entity.pdbx_description
1 polymer ?
#
loop_
_entity_poly.entity_id
_entity_poly.type
_entity_poly.pdbx_seq_one_letter_code
_entity_poly.pdbx_strand_id
1 'polypeptide(L)'
;MVKRLTQTDVKSLYQNLKNKSNEKDVESAWRDIFKKYFVDHNQDGMGSISSPLNVDGLIIENRIVFALRILLEFKDGTNLQEAYDRARITIQCIYYMKQFEEKGIQLPNVIIGADENQAIVLFAPNFYKYLQDKTIDWSIAPSQAYQKNPAMMGALVEDSNLSVFVYDLNAGRNGIQQRFTTIQNLFDEVNSLANFDPKTGEEFKVNVSESNLAVLFDDFVRITFKSLKESDKVLPVDMVNIFQQLLLGRNPDEYYQLPSDPNKLHLPGDKKISINGSDMNAFFKHFNRNLSIQEQDQLISISDRLIEDIARRRKGDYWTPTIWANKAVEVLDERLNNKWITKTKGLIHDWKKDCVVWDCAAGAKNLTRDYYFEHLYSSTIHQSELDLSKQYNLYPETNQAFQYDFLNDDVEALRIFKNMNIKSLDRDEIINYSKCFKIPEKLFMALIDDQPLVIYINPPFGTANSRAFSSEKAKEKRNMSKTEIRSLMLEKSMGRATQQLYAQFFYRIIETIDTFNLSNVILAAFSPYQFRVGGDYFGKFYKRFLRTLHPITGFLFSAGEFSDVSTDWGVTFSLYSNEDIFHASEDLQICNFEDNSISTIGTKEVRTVSEKNSLSNWIKEVQTEESMGDKLEARSYTALTSAINACEGLQVGAYYSNSFGYMYFIGNDVEHSDTAVSIFSSYFKSGHGININKKNLIRSVISFAIRRCADYKWFNGKDAFYMDDDISEKVLNDAQFIGDCLVMSLSQYRASYQSSLGVNSISANYPEIANGWFYYPNDIMEKLYGQVTVSDGLRAAFSKEYRRAMSAEDTPIAKLLRKMGMELSLQTNVNKSQEIYVDFLNESIFSPEAKQMLMEMNTLFNKTWKYRQLAIKSHPKWSLERYDAGFNQQYRVITQIMDDTEWVDNYKKAYMNLKKTIHDYSKNLKIMSREA
;
A
#
# COMPACT_ATOMS: atom_id res chain seq x y z
N MET A 1 -6.56 -20.17 -36.01
CA MET A 1 -5.42 -20.48 -35.11
C MET A 1 -5.98 -21.02 -33.81
N VAL A 2 -5.52 -22.18 -33.36
CA VAL A 2 -5.80 -22.64 -31.99
C VAL A 2 -5.12 -21.66 -31.04
N LYS A 3 -5.86 -21.07 -30.11
CA LYS A 3 -5.29 -20.20 -29.07
C LYS A 3 -4.37 -21.06 -28.19
N ARG A 4 -3.06 -20.87 -28.31
CA ARG A 4 -2.04 -21.55 -27.47
C ARG A 4 -2.01 -21.04 -26.03
N LEU A 5 -2.69 -19.91 -25.76
CA LEU A 5 -2.85 -19.27 -24.45
C LEU A 5 -4.24 -18.66 -24.30
N THR A 6 -4.77 -18.68 -23.08
CA THR A 6 -6.00 -17.98 -22.68
C THR A 6 -5.71 -16.88 -21.65
N GLN A 7 -6.65 -15.95 -21.47
CA GLN A 7 -6.56 -14.97 -20.37
C GLN A 7 -6.56 -15.66 -19.00
N THR A 8 -7.22 -16.81 -18.87
CA THR A 8 -7.22 -17.61 -17.64
C THR A 8 -5.82 -18.14 -17.30
N ASP A 9 -5.05 -18.57 -18.29
CA ASP A 9 -3.68 -19.04 -18.08
C ASP A 9 -2.78 -17.90 -17.57
N VAL A 10 -2.92 -16.71 -18.16
CA VAL A 10 -2.17 -15.52 -17.72
C VAL A 10 -2.65 -15.03 -16.35
N LYS A 11 -3.94 -15.16 -16.04
CA LYS A 11 -4.49 -14.87 -14.70
C LYS A 11 -3.88 -15.81 -13.66
N SER A 12 -3.75 -17.09 -14.00
CA SER A 12 -3.12 -18.09 -13.14
C SER A 12 -1.64 -17.79 -12.90
N LEU A 13 -0.87 -17.48 -13.97
CA LEU A 13 0.52 -17.04 -13.84
C LEU A 13 0.64 -15.88 -12.86
N TYR A 14 -0.15 -14.83 -13.07
CA TYR A 14 -0.10 -13.63 -12.24
C TYR A 14 -0.46 -13.89 -10.77
N GLN A 15 -1.48 -14.71 -10.49
CA GLN A 15 -1.86 -15.05 -9.12
C GLN A 15 -0.79 -15.89 -8.42
N ASN A 16 -0.16 -16.83 -9.13
CA ASN A 16 0.90 -17.65 -8.57
C ASN A 16 2.14 -16.79 -8.26
N LEU A 17 2.53 -15.91 -9.17
CA LEU A 17 3.63 -14.95 -8.94
C LEU A 17 3.32 -13.98 -7.79
N LYS A 18 2.07 -13.54 -7.63
CA LYS A 18 1.66 -12.66 -6.52
C LYS A 18 1.72 -13.34 -5.16
N ASN A 19 1.45 -14.65 -5.10
CA ASN A 19 1.40 -15.44 -3.86
C ASN A 19 2.71 -16.18 -3.57
N LYS A 20 3.79 -15.91 -4.31
CA LYS A 20 5.08 -16.56 -4.14
C LYS A 20 5.68 -16.29 -2.76
N SER A 21 6.28 -17.32 -2.16
CA SER A 21 6.99 -17.25 -0.89
C SER A 21 8.51 -17.32 -1.06
N ASN A 22 8.98 -17.87 -2.19
CA ASN A 22 10.40 -18.02 -2.52
C ASN A 22 10.62 -18.17 -4.05
N GLU A 23 11.88 -18.24 -4.48
CA GLU A 23 12.29 -18.38 -5.90
C GLU A 23 11.71 -19.63 -6.59
N LYS A 24 11.49 -20.73 -5.87
CA LYS A 24 10.90 -21.95 -6.46
C LYS A 24 9.43 -21.77 -6.84
N ASP A 25 8.70 -20.88 -6.16
CA ASP A 25 7.33 -20.55 -6.55
C ASP A 25 7.32 -19.72 -7.85
N VAL A 26 8.30 -18.81 -8.03
CA VAL A 26 8.48 -18.04 -9.26
C VAL A 26 8.84 -18.97 -10.43
N GLU A 27 9.81 -19.88 -10.21
CA GLU A 27 10.19 -20.92 -11.18
C GLU A 27 8.97 -21.75 -11.60
N SER A 28 8.20 -22.24 -10.62
CA SER A 28 7.02 -23.08 -10.87
C SER A 28 5.97 -22.35 -11.73
N ALA A 29 5.69 -21.07 -11.43
CA ALA A 29 4.71 -20.28 -12.14
C ALA A 29 5.10 -20.02 -13.60
N TRP A 30 6.34 -19.59 -13.85
CA TRP A 30 6.83 -19.36 -15.21
C TRP A 30 6.99 -20.65 -16.00
N ARG A 31 7.49 -21.72 -15.36
CA ARG A 31 7.63 -23.03 -16.00
C ARG A 31 6.28 -23.59 -16.43
N ASP A 32 5.21 -23.40 -15.65
CA ASP A 32 3.85 -23.82 -16.01
C ASP A 32 3.34 -23.11 -17.27
N ILE A 33 3.45 -21.78 -17.37
CA ILE A 33 2.94 -21.06 -18.55
C ILE A 33 3.74 -21.39 -19.82
N PHE A 34 5.07 -21.54 -19.71
CA PHE A 34 5.90 -21.94 -20.84
C PHE A 34 5.61 -23.38 -21.29
N LYS A 35 5.40 -24.29 -20.33
CA LYS A 35 4.98 -25.67 -20.62
C LYS A 35 3.62 -25.69 -21.34
N LYS A 36 2.64 -24.92 -20.87
CA LYS A 36 1.33 -24.82 -21.54
C LYS A 36 1.46 -24.39 -22.99
N TYR A 37 2.28 -23.36 -23.25
CA TYR A 37 2.43 -22.79 -24.59
C TYR A 37 3.20 -23.71 -25.57
N PHE A 38 4.34 -24.29 -25.15
CA PHE A 38 5.24 -25.04 -26.03
C PHE A 38 5.06 -26.56 -26.00
N VAL A 39 4.47 -27.11 -24.92
CA VAL A 39 4.34 -28.57 -24.70
C VAL A 39 2.88 -28.99 -24.74
N ASP A 40 2.04 -28.50 -23.82
CA ASP A 40 0.70 -29.07 -23.60
C ASP A 40 -0.29 -28.77 -24.74
N HIS A 41 -0.17 -27.63 -25.41
CA HIS A 41 -1.04 -27.22 -26.52
C HIS A 41 -0.42 -27.39 -27.91
N ASN A 42 0.68 -28.14 -28.02
CA ASN A 42 1.34 -28.41 -29.29
C ASN A 42 0.76 -29.68 -29.94
N GLN A 43 0.01 -29.52 -31.04
CA GLN A 43 -0.71 -30.65 -31.67
C GLN A 43 0.20 -31.73 -32.28
N ASP A 44 1.47 -31.41 -32.51
CA ASP A 44 2.42 -32.33 -33.15
C ASP A 44 3.23 -33.19 -32.14
N GLY A 45 3.06 -32.96 -30.83
CA GLY A 45 3.77 -33.73 -29.77
C GLY A 45 5.30 -33.58 -29.79
N MET A 46 5.84 -32.57 -30.47
CA MET A 46 7.28 -32.39 -30.71
C MET A 46 7.99 -31.45 -29.73
N GLY A 47 7.27 -30.89 -28.75
CA GLY A 47 7.81 -30.05 -27.68
C GLY A 47 8.10 -30.86 -26.42
N SER A 48 9.26 -30.67 -25.81
CA SER A 48 9.60 -31.24 -24.50
C SER A 48 10.22 -30.17 -23.60
N ILE A 49 9.98 -30.29 -22.30
CA ILE A 49 10.64 -29.48 -21.27
C ILE A 49 11.39 -30.40 -20.31
N SER A 50 12.65 -30.08 -20.02
CA SER A 50 13.52 -30.84 -19.12
C SER A 50 14.35 -29.90 -18.24
N SER A 51 15.12 -30.41 -17.28
CA SER A 51 15.98 -29.61 -16.39
C SER A 51 17.39 -30.20 -16.32
N PRO A 52 18.10 -30.35 -17.46
CA PRO A 52 19.43 -30.93 -17.46
C PRO A 52 20.37 -30.06 -16.63
N LEU A 53 21.23 -30.68 -15.82
CA LEU A 53 22.20 -29.97 -14.98
C LEU A 53 21.57 -29.00 -13.97
N ASN A 54 20.31 -29.24 -13.57
CA ASN A 54 19.55 -28.43 -12.63
C ASN A 54 19.26 -26.99 -13.13
N VAL A 55 19.20 -26.77 -14.45
CA VAL A 55 18.60 -25.54 -14.98
C VAL A 55 17.09 -25.52 -14.70
N ASP A 56 16.50 -24.33 -14.60
CA ASP A 56 15.07 -24.17 -14.31
C ASP A 56 14.19 -24.75 -15.43
N GLY A 57 14.65 -24.64 -16.67
CA GLY A 57 14.09 -25.40 -17.77
C GLY A 57 14.89 -25.32 -19.07
N LEU A 58 14.87 -26.39 -19.84
CA LEU A 58 15.31 -26.46 -21.22
C LEU A 58 14.16 -26.98 -22.07
N ILE A 59 13.60 -26.12 -22.91
CA ILE A 59 12.54 -26.47 -23.87
C ILE A 59 13.19 -26.79 -25.21
N ILE A 60 12.81 -27.93 -25.79
CA ILE A 60 13.21 -28.33 -27.14
C ILE A 60 11.95 -28.60 -27.95
N GLU A 61 11.76 -27.86 -29.03
CA GLU A 61 10.68 -28.05 -30.00
C GLU A 61 11.31 -28.34 -31.38
N ASN A 62 11.18 -29.60 -31.83
CA ASN A 62 11.74 -30.04 -33.12
C ASN A 62 10.81 -29.62 -34.27
N ARG A 63 11.14 -28.53 -34.99
CA ARG A 63 10.44 -28.15 -36.22
C ARG A 63 11.21 -28.64 -37.45
N ILE A 64 10.50 -28.85 -38.57
CA ILE A 64 11.03 -29.41 -39.84
C ILE A 64 12.21 -28.61 -40.40
N VAL A 65 12.30 -27.31 -40.11
CA VAL A 65 13.30 -26.40 -40.71
C VAL A 65 14.33 -25.90 -39.69
N PHE A 66 13.96 -25.67 -38.42
CA PHE A 66 14.87 -25.32 -37.32
C PHE A 66 14.33 -25.77 -35.96
N ALA A 67 15.15 -26.39 -35.11
CA ALA A 67 14.76 -26.76 -33.75
C ALA A 67 14.89 -25.56 -32.79
N LEU A 68 13.78 -25.18 -32.14
CA LEU A 68 13.75 -24.15 -31.10
C LEU A 68 14.27 -24.75 -29.79
N ARG A 69 15.27 -24.11 -29.18
CA ARG A 69 15.92 -24.54 -27.94
C ARG A 69 15.98 -23.37 -26.96
N ILE A 70 15.10 -23.38 -25.97
CA ILE A 70 14.93 -22.26 -25.02
C ILE A 70 15.52 -22.67 -23.67
N LEU A 71 16.50 -21.91 -23.19
CA LEU A 71 17.01 -22.01 -21.82
C LEU A 71 16.24 -21.04 -20.92
N LEU A 72 15.64 -21.55 -19.86
CA LEU A 72 14.89 -20.78 -18.87
C LEU A 72 15.73 -20.62 -17.61
N GLU A 73 15.78 -19.40 -17.08
CA GLU A 73 16.39 -19.08 -15.79
C GLU A 73 15.55 -18.01 -15.09
N PHE A 74 15.12 -18.29 -13.86
CA PHE A 74 14.20 -17.47 -13.09
C PHE A 74 14.79 -17.03 -11.76
N LYS A 75 14.41 -15.84 -11.29
CA LYS A 75 14.92 -15.26 -10.03
C LYS A 75 13.82 -14.65 -9.18
N ASP A 76 14.11 -14.52 -7.89
CA ASP A 76 13.28 -13.76 -6.95
C ASP A 76 13.99 -12.46 -6.54
N GLY A 77 13.30 -11.32 -6.69
CA GLY A 77 13.74 -10.03 -6.16
C GLY A 77 14.81 -9.35 -7.00
N THR A 78 14.88 -9.67 -8.30
CA THR A 78 15.65 -8.91 -9.29
C THR A 78 14.84 -7.75 -9.86
N ASN A 79 15.50 -6.82 -10.53
CA ASN A 79 14.87 -5.80 -11.35
C ASN A 79 15.49 -5.85 -12.74
N LEU A 80 14.83 -6.51 -13.69
CA LEU A 80 15.34 -6.72 -15.06
C LEU A 80 15.45 -5.42 -15.88
N GLN A 81 14.99 -4.28 -15.36
CA GLN A 81 15.33 -2.96 -15.93
C GLN A 81 16.80 -2.59 -15.70
N GLU A 82 17.44 -3.13 -14.67
CA GLU A 82 18.85 -2.90 -14.39
C GLU A 82 19.74 -3.82 -15.23
N ALA A 83 20.72 -3.24 -15.93
CA ALA A 83 21.68 -4.00 -16.73
C ALA A 83 22.44 -5.05 -15.91
N TYR A 84 22.69 -4.75 -14.63
CA TYR A 84 23.34 -5.67 -13.69
C TYR A 84 22.53 -6.97 -13.49
N ASP A 85 21.22 -6.88 -13.28
CA ASP A 85 20.39 -8.06 -13.03
C ASP A 85 20.21 -8.91 -14.29
N ARG A 86 20.09 -8.27 -15.47
CA ARG A 86 20.12 -8.98 -16.75
C ARG A 86 21.45 -9.69 -16.98
N ALA A 87 22.56 -9.03 -16.69
CA ALA A 87 23.89 -9.63 -16.80
C ALA A 87 24.09 -10.78 -15.80
N ARG A 88 23.51 -10.68 -14.59
CA ARG A 88 23.58 -11.73 -13.55
C ARG A 88 22.87 -13.02 -14.00
N ILE A 89 21.71 -12.91 -14.63
CA ILE A 89 21.01 -14.06 -15.22
C ILE A 89 21.79 -14.60 -16.43
N THR A 90 22.29 -13.70 -17.28
CA THR A 90 22.99 -14.08 -18.52
C THR A 90 24.30 -14.80 -18.23
N ILE A 91 25.12 -14.34 -17.27
CA ILE A 91 26.39 -15.00 -16.94
C ILE A 91 26.14 -16.42 -16.40
N GLN A 92 25.09 -16.61 -15.60
CA GLN A 92 24.68 -17.93 -15.13
C GLN A 92 24.28 -18.84 -16.31
N CYS A 93 23.50 -18.31 -17.27
CA CYS A 93 23.16 -19.01 -18.50
C CYS A 93 24.38 -19.36 -19.35
N ILE A 94 25.38 -18.49 -19.45
CA ILE A 94 26.62 -18.77 -20.19
C ILE A 94 27.40 -19.93 -19.55
N TYR A 95 27.48 -19.98 -18.22
CA TYR A 95 28.07 -21.12 -17.52
C TYR A 95 27.30 -22.43 -17.77
N TYR A 96 25.96 -22.41 -17.81
CA TYR A 96 25.18 -23.59 -18.22
C TYR A 96 25.45 -23.99 -19.66
N MET A 97 25.50 -23.03 -20.60
CA MET A 97 25.84 -23.28 -21.99
C MET A 97 27.24 -23.91 -22.13
N LYS A 98 28.22 -23.50 -21.32
CA LYS A 98 29.53 -24.15 -21.31
C LYS A 98 29.44 -25.61 -20.87
N GLN A 99 28.72 -25.88 -19.79
CA GLN A 99 28.52 -27.25 -19.33
C GLN A 99 27.72 -28.10 -20.33
N PHE A 100 26.81 -27.48 -21.09
CA PHE A 100 26.10 -28.14 -22.19
C PHE A 100 27.07 -28.53 -23.32
N GLU A 101 27.94 -27.60 -23.75
CA GLU A 101 28.98 -27.86 -24.75
C GLU A 101 29.88 -29.04 -24.35
N GLU A 102 30.34 -29.07 -23.09
CA GLU A 102 31.22 -30.13 -22.57
C GLU A 102 30.53 -31.49 -22.44
N LYS A 103 29.21 -31.51 -22.24
CA LYS A 103 28.40 -32.72 -22.09
C LYS A 103 27.67 -33.15 -23.37
N GLY A 104 27.92 -32.46 -24.49
CA GLY A 104 27.29 -32.74 -25.78
C GLY A 104 25.78 -32.42 -25.83
N ILE A 105 25.27 -31.58 -24.93
CA ILE A 105 23.91 -31.06 -24.98
C ILE A 105 23.90 -29.89 -25.97
N GLN A 106 22.91 -29.87 -26.89
CA GLN A 106 22.82 -28.80 -27.88
C GLN A 106 22.58 -27.44 -27.21
N LEU A 107 23.34 -26.43 -27.63
CA LEU A 107 23.22 -25.07 -27.11
C LEU A 107 21.84 -24.47 -27.43
N PRO A 108 21.25 -23.71 -26.48
CA PRO A 108 20.01 -22.98 -26.72
C PRO A 108 20.20 -21.91 -27.79
N ASN A 109 19.15 -21.57 -28.53
CA ASN A 109 19.12 -20.40 -29.42
C ASN A 109 18.37 -19.20 -28.78
N VAL A 110 17.58 -19.45 -27.74
CA VAL A 110 16.89 -18.41 -26.97
C VAL A 110 17.16 -18.61 -25.48
N ILE A 111 17.41 -17.52 -24.75
CA ILE A 111 17.45 -17.50 -23.28
C ILE A 111 16.27 -16.65 -22.79
N ILE A 112 15.57 -17.15 -21.77
CA ILE A 112 14.54 -16.42 -21.03
C ILE A 112 15.06 -16.16 -19.62
N GLY A 113 15.08 -14.88 -19.24
CA GLY A 113 15.24 -14.45 -17.87
C GLY A 113 13.93 -13.89 -17.35
N ALA A 114 13.44 -14.32 -16.18
CA ALA A 114 12.24 -13.73 -15.58
C ALA A 114 12.29 -13.66 -14.04
N ASP A 115 11.49 -12.78 -13.46
CA ASP A 115 11.27 -12.63 -12.02
C ASP A 115 9.77 -12.62 -11.64
N GLU A 116 9.40 -12.14 -10.46
CA GLU A 116 8.01 -12.04 -10.02
C GLU A 116 7.06 -11.24 -10.94
N ASN A 117 7.57 -10.32 -11.75
CA ASN A 117 6.74 -9.48 -12.60
C ASN A 117 7.39 -9.02 -13.91
N GLN A 118 8.63 -9.38 -14.18
CA GLN A 118 9.37 -8.97 -15.37
C GLN A 118 9.94 -10.17 -16.10
N ALA A 119 10.05 -10.08 -17.43
CA ALA A 119 10.73 -11.07 -18.24
C ALA A 119 11.50 -10.41 -19.40
N ILE A 120 12.56 -11.08 -19.85
CA ILE A 120 13.38 -10.70 -20.99
C ILE A 120 13.59 -11.90 -21.92
N VAL A 121 13.77 -11.60 -23.21
CA VAL A 121 14.13 -12.58 -24.23
C VAL A 121 15.51 -12.20 -24.78
N LEU A 122 16.42 -13.18 -24.84
CA LEU A 122 17.78 -13.00 -25.31
C LEU A 122 18.09 -13.99 -26.44
N PHE A 123 18.73 -13.50 -27.51
CA PHE A 123 19.25 -14.37 -28.57
C PHE A 123 20.57 -14.99 -28.13
N ALA A 124 20.53 -16.26 -27.73
CA ALA A 124 21.66 -16.95 -27.11
C ALA A 124 22.96 -16.94 -27.95
N PRO A 125 22.92 -17.04 -29.30
CA PRO A 125 24.14 -17.00 -30.13
C PRO A 125 24.99 -15.75 -29.98
N ASN A 126 24.42 -14.60 -29.59
CA ASN A 126 25.19 -13.37 -29.33
C ASN A 126 26.21 -13.55 -28.20
N PHE A 127 25.98 -14.53 -27.31
CA PHE A 127 26.81 -14.80 -26.14
C PHE A 127 27.75 -15.98 -26.33
N TYR A 128 27.72 -16.69 -27.46
CA TYR A 128 28.61 -17.84 -27.71
C TYR A 128 30.10 -17.44 -27.75
N LYS A 129 30.40 -16.18 -28.09
CA LYS A 129 31.77 -15.63 -28.04
C LYS A 129 32.42 -15.80 -26.66
N TYR A 130 31.64 -15.77 -25.58
CA TYR A 130 32.13 -15.94 -24.21
C TYR A 130 32.52 -17.38 -23.88
N LEU A 131 31.98 -18.38 -24.59
CA LEU A 131 32.29 -19.80 -24.36
C LEU A 131 33.71 -20.19 -24.81
N GLN A 132 34.29 -19.36 -25.68
CA GLN A 132 35.62 -19.55 -26.29
C GLN A 132 36.75 -18.91 -25.48
N ASP A 133 36.42 -18.16 -24.43
CA ASP A 133 37.42 -17.52 -23.58
C ASP A 133 38.08 -18.55 -22.64
N LYS A 134 39.37 -18.79 -22.89
CA LYS A 134 40.18 -19.75 -22.13
C LYS A 134 40.66 -19.20 -20.79
N THR A 135 40.43 -17.91 -20.51
CA THR A 135 40.83 -17.27 -19.24
C THR A 135 39.77 -17.42 -18.15
N ILE A 136 38.55 -17.86 -18.51
CA ILE A 136 37.44 -18.09 -17.59
C ILE A 136 37.63 -19.40 -16.83
N ASP A 137 37.50 -19.34 -15.50
CA ASP A 137 37.38 -20.53 -14.67
C ASP A 137 35.96 -21.11 -14.76
N TRP A 138 35.82 -22.16 -15.56
CA TRP A 138 34.57 -22.88 -15.78
C TRP A 138 34.21 -23.87 -14.65
N SER A 139 35.08 -24.06 -13.65
CA SER A 139 34.79 -24.93 -12.50
C SER A 139 33.84 -24.28 -11.49
N ILE A 140 33.62 -22.96 -11.60
CA ILE A 140 32.70 -22.21 -10.75
C ILE A 140 31.26 -22.67 -10.98
N ALA A 141 30.51 -22.86 -9.89
CA ALA A 141 29.09 -23.16 -9.96
C ALA A 141 28.34 -22.03 -10.69
N PRO A 142 27.46 -22.32 -11.68
CA PRO A 142 26.78 -21.29 -12.48
C PRO A 142 26.10 -20.20 -11.65
N SER A 143 25.44 -20.56 -10.54
CA SER A 143 24.78 -19.62 -9.63
C SER A 143 25.72 -18.66 -8.89
N GLN A 144 27.02 -18.96 -8.83
CA GLN A 144 28.05 -18.13 -8.20
C GLN A 144 28.89 -17.35 -9.23
N ALA A 145 28.68 -17.58 -10.53
CA ALA A 145 29.48 -17.01 -11.60
C ALA A 145 29.55 -15.47 -11.53
N TYR A 146 28.41 -14.82 -11.27
CA TYR A 146 28.33 -13.36 -11.17
C TYR A 146 29.18 -12.75 -10.04
N GLN A 147 29.40 -13.48 -8.94
CA GLN A 147 30.22 -13.03 -7.82
C GLN A 147 31.71 -13.35 -8.03
N LYS A 148 32.00 -14.51 -8.61
CA LYS A 148 33.36 -15.05 -8.72
C LYS A 148 34.06 -14.70 -10.03
N ASN A 149 33.35 -14.16 -11.01
CA ASN A 149 33.90 -13.68 -12.27
C ASN A 149 33.51 -12.21 -12.54
N PRO A 150 34.04 -11.25 -11.76
CA PRO A 150 33.69 -9.83 -11.90
C PRO A 150 34.13 -9.24 -13.25
N ALA A 151 35.18 -9.79 -13.88
CA ALA A 151 35.66 -9.34 -15.19
C ALA A 151 34.63 -9.60 -16.29
N MET A 152 34.12 -10.84 -16.37
CA MET A 152 33.05 -11.19 -17.30
C MET A 152 31.75 -10.47 -16.99
N MET A 153 31.44 -10.30 -15.70
CA MET A 153 30.28 -9.53 -15.25
C MET A 153 30.34 -8.08 -15.76
N GLY A 154 31.48 -7.40 -15.62
CA GLY A 154 31.69 -6.07 -16.17
C GLY A 154 31.54 -6.03 -17.69
N ALA A 155 32.14 -6.99 -18.40
CA ALA A 155 32.04 -7.09 -19.85
C ALA A 155 30.60 -7.35 -20.34
N LEU A 156 29.79 -8.10 -19.58
CA LEU A 156 28.39 -8.35 -19.89
C LEU A 156 27.52 -7.12 -19.64
N VAL A 157 27.73 -6.41 -18.53
CA VAL A 157 26.99 -5.16 -18.24
C VAL A 157 27.17 -4.12 -19.34
N GLU A 158 28.34 -4.09 -19.98
CA GLU A 158 28.65 -3.21 -21.12
C GLU A 158 28.27 -3.81 -22.49
N ASP A 159 27.82 -5.07 -22.55
CA ASP A 159 27.44 -5.72 -23.81
C ASP A 159 26.08 -5.20 -24.30
N SER A 160 26.08 -4.58 -25.48
CA SER A 160 24.88 -4.03 -26.11
C SER A 160 23.79 -5.08 -26.39
N ASN A 161 24.15 -6.37 -26.44
CA ASN A 161 23.20 -7.47 -26.59
C ASN A 161 22.33 -7.70 -25.34
N LEU A 162 22.65 -7.07 -24.20
CA LEU A 162 21.78 -7.04 -23.02
C LEU A 162 20.80 -5.85 -23.01
N SER A 163 20.88 -4.95 -23.99
CA SER A 163 19.91 -3.87 -24.14
C SER A 163 18.68 -4.40 -24.89
N VAL A 164 17.86 -5.17 -24.18
CA VAL A 164 16.64 -5.83 -24.69
C VAL A 164 15.39 -5.26 -24.07
N PHE A 165 14.25 -5.50 -24.71
CA PHE A 165 12.95 -5.11 -24.19
C PHE A 165 12.60 -5.91 -22.93
N VAL A 166 12.08 -5.23 -21.91
CA VAL A 166 11.66 -5.84 -20.64
C VAL A 166 10.14 -5.89 -20.58
N TYR A 167 9.60 -7.10 -20.62
CA TYR A 167 8.17 -7.37 -20.50
C TYR A 167 7.75 -7.28 -19.03
N ASP A 168 7.09 -6.18 -18.66
CA ASP A 168 6.62 -5.92 -17.29
C ASP A 168 5.12 -6.22 -17.16
N LEU A 169 4.77 -7.19 -16.31
CA LEU A 169 3.39 -7.62 -16.03
C LEU A 169 2.62 -6.62 -15.14
N ASN A 170 3.32 -5.63 -14.58
CA ASN A 170 2.76 -4.55 -13.76
C ASN A 170 2.71 -3.20 -14.49
N ALA A 171 3.12 -3.12 -15.76
CA ALA A 171 3.05 -1.90 -16.55
C ALA A 171 1.59 -1.56 -16.95
N GLY A 172 1.19 -0.28 -16.85
CA GLY A 172 -0.09 0.26 -17.36
C GLY A 172 -1.34 0.01 -16.50
N ARG A 173 -2.52 0.41 -17.00
CA ARG A 173 -3.82 0.29 -16.29
C ARG A 173 -4.15 -1.19 -16.06
N ASN A 174 -4.08 -1.61 -14.79
CA ASN A 174 -4.21 -2.96 -14.21
C ASN A 174 -5.33 -3.90 -14.74
N GLY A 175 -5.31 -4.28 -16.02
CA GLY A 175 -6.27 -5.19 -16.63
C GLY A 175 -5.66 -6.53 -17.05
N ILE A 176 -6.41 -7.63 -16.89
CA ILE A 176 -5.99 -8.97 -17.36
C ILE A 176 -5.70 -9.02 -18.87
N GLN A 177 -6.43 -8.22 -19.66
CA GLN A 177 -6.23 -8.08 -21.10
C GLN A 177 -4.83 -7.56 -21.45
N GLN A 178 -4.30 -6.62 -20.67
CA GLN A 178 -2.99 -6.05 -20.91
C GLN A 178 -1.90 -7.08 -20.62
N ARG A 179 -1.97 -7.75 -19.46
CA ARG A 179 -1.03 -8.84 -19.12
C ARG A 179 -1.04 -9.95 -20.16
N PHE A 180 -2.23 -10.30 -20.66
CA PHE A 180 -2.38 -11.26 -21.73
C PHE A 180 -1.63 -10.82 -23.00
N THR A 181 -1.77 -9.56 -23.38
CA THR A 181 -1.08 -8.98 -24.55
C THR A 181 0.45 -8.95 -24.33
N THR A 182 0.92 -8.56 -23.14
CA THR A 182 2.35 -8.55 -22.79
C THR A 182 2.97 -9.95 -22.92
N ILE A 183 2.32 -10.96 -22.33
CA ILE A 183 2.77 -12.35 -22.40
C ILE A 183 2.71 -12.88 -23.83
N GLN A 184 1.67 -12.53 -24.58
CA GLN A 184 1.57 -12.93 -25.99
C GLN A 184 2.72 -12.36 -26.82
N ASN A 185 3.05 -11.07 -26.66
CA ASN A 185 4.17 -10.44 -27.35
C ASN A 185 5.52 -11.09 -27.01
N LEU A 186 5.72 -11.49 -25.74
CA LEU A 186 6.90 -12.23 -25.31
C LEU A 186 7.03 -13.57 -26.06
N PHE A 187 5.94 -14.34 -26.16
CA PHE A 187 5.97 -15.60 -26.90
C PHE A 187 6.13 -15.41 -28.41
N ASP A 188 5.58 -14.34 -28.97
CA ASP A 188 5.78 -13.99 -30.38
C ASP A 188 7.25 -13.66 -30.66
N GLU A 189 7.93 -12.93 -29.76
CA GLU A 189 9.38 -12.69 -29.87
C GLU A 189 10.17 -14.00 -29.80
N VAL A 190 9.85 -14.90 -28.86
CA VAL A 190 10.51 -16.21 -28.77
C VAL A 190 10.36 -17.01 -30.07
N ASN A 191 9.16 -17.07 -30.63
CA ASN A 191 8.90 -17.79 -31.88
C ASN A 191 9.62 -17.18 -33.08
N SER A 192 9.82 -15.87 -33.07
CA SER A 192 10.51 -15.17 -34.15
C SER A 192 12.01 -15.44 -34.16
N LEU A 193 12.65 -15.44 -32.98
CA LEU A 193 14.06 -15.79 -32.82
C LEU A 193 14.32 -17.26 -33.18
N ALA A 194 13.31 -18.11 -33.05
CA ALA A 194 13.36 -19.50 -33.51
C ALA A 194 13.50 -19.65 -35.04
N ASN A 195 13.02 -18.67 -35.80
CA ASN A 195 13.00 -18.67 -37.27
C ASN A 195 14.06 -17.73 -37.88
N PHE A 196 14.95 -17.17 -37.05
CA PHE A 196 15.95 -16.20 -37.48
C PHE A 196 17.03 -16.87 -38.36
N ASP A 197 17.06 -16.53 -39.66
CA ASP A 197 18.15 -16.84 -40.58
C ASP A 197 19.16 -15.67 -40.59
N PRO A 198 20.40 -15.86 -40.12
CA PRO A 198 21.42 -14.81 -40.14
C PRO A 198 21.77 -14.29 -41.56
N LYS A 199 21.28 -14.94 -42.62
CA LYS A 199 21.44 -14.49 -44.03
C LYS A 199 20.33 -13.55 -44.52
N THR A 200 19.14 -13.53 -43.91
CA THR A 200 18.01 -12.69 -44.36
C THR A 200 17.78 -11.46 -43.48
N GLY A 201 18.26 -11.45 -42.23
CA GLY A 201 18.42 -10.25 -41.41
C GLY A 201 17.13 -9.56 -40.94
N GLU A 202 15.96 -10.20 -41.03
CA GLU A 202 14.72 -9.60 -40.50
C GLU A 202 14.62 -9.81 -38.97
N GLU A 203 14.77 -8.71 -38.23
CA GLU A 203 14.53 -8.64 -36.77
C GLU A 203 13.03 -8.62 -36.47
N PHE A 204 12.61 -9.30 -35.40
CA PHE A 204 11.23 -9.26 -34.93
C PHE A 204 10.84 -7.89 -34.40
N LYS A 205 9.64 -7.47 -34.77
CA LYS A 205 9.09 -6.17 -34.44
C LYS A 205 7.62 -6.30 -34.09
N VAL A 206 7.22 -5.81 -32.92
CA VAL A 206 5.82 -5.77 -32.49
C VAL A 206 5.07 -4.73 -33.32
N ASN A 207 3.93 -5.12 -33.90
CA ASN A 207 3.08 -4.20 -34.65
C ASN A 207 2.40 -3.19 -33.71
N VAL A 208 2.44 -1.91 -34.09
CA VAL A 208 1.72 -0.84 -33.39
C VAL A 208 0.25 -0.89 -33.81
N SER A 209 -0.68 -0.85 -32.86
CA SER A 209 -2.13 -0.81 -33.10
C SER A 209 -2.82 0.17 -32.14
N GLU A 210 -4.02 0.61 -32.47
CA GLU A 210 -4.82 1.48 -31.59
C GLU A 210 -5.01 0.89 -30.18
N SER A 211 -5.15 -0.44 -30.10
CA SER A 211 -5.39 -1.16 -28.84
C SER A 211 -4.17 -1.25 -27.91
N ASN A 212 -2.94 -1.15 -28.46
CA ASN A 212 -1.70 -1.27 -27.69
C ASN A 212 -0.96 0.06 -27.52
N LEU A 213 -1.27 1.10 -28.31
CA LEU A 213 -0.51 2.34 -28.34
C LEU A 213 -0.41 3.07 -26.99
N ALA A 214 -1.49 3.11 -26.22
CA ALA A 214 -1.47 3.75 -24.89
C ALA A 214 -0.51 3.04 -23.93
N VAL A 215 -0.44 1.71 -24.02
CA VAL A 215 0.50 0.89 -23.26
C VAL A 215 1.93 1.15 -23.72
N LEU A 216 2.16 1.19 -25.04
CA LEU A 216 3.46 1.50 -25.62
C LEU A 216 3.98 2.88 -25.20
N PHE A 217 3.08 3.86 -25.12
CA PHE A 217 3.44 5.18 -24.65
C PHE A 217 3.81 5.17 -23.15
N ASP A 218 3.02 4.51 -22.30
CA ASP A 218 3.32 4.39 -20.87
C ASP A 218 4.68 3.66 -20.63
N ASP A 219 4.96 2.63 -21.44
CA ASP A 219 6.24 1.92 -21.45
C ASP A 219 7.39 2.80 -21.92
N PHE A 220 7.21 3.53 -23.02
CA PHE A 220 8.18 4.50 -23.51
C PHE A 220 8.53 5.55 -22.46
N VAL A 221 7.52 6.11 -21.78
CA VAL A 221 7.74 7.12 -20.73
C VAL A 221 8.51 6.52 -19.55
N ARG A 222 8.13 5.31 -19.13
CA ARG A 222 8.81 4.58 -18.05
C ARG A 222 10.28 4.35 -18.40
N ILE A 223 10.55 3.80 -19.57
CA ILE A 223 11.89 3.37 -19.98
C ILE A 223 12.79 4.58 -20.26
N THR A 224 12.26 5.59 -20.94
CA THR A 224 13.05 6.74 -21.42
C THR A 224 13.29 7.78 -20.33
N PHE A 225 12.34 7.99 -19.40
CA PHE A 225 12.38 9.14 -18.48
C PHE A 225 12.33 8.79 -16.97
N LYS A 226 11.99 7.57 -16.54
CA LYS A 226 11.75 7.27 -15.10
C LYS A 226 13.01 7.22 -14.23
N SER A 227 14.17 6.93 -14.80
CA SER A 227 15.47 6.87 -14.10
C SER A 227 16.16 8.24 -13.97
N LEU A 228 15.52 9.32 -14.41
CA LEU A 228 16.11 10.67 -14.41
C LEU A 228 15.94 11.37 -13.05
N LYS A 229 16.89 12.26 -12.73
CA LYS A 229 16.82 13.10 -11.54
C LYS A 229 15.62 14.02 -11.59
N GLU A 230 15.12 14.42 -10.43
CA GLU A 230 13.90 15.23 -10.31
C GLU A 230 13.97 16.60 -11.00
N SER A 231 15.19 17.12 -11.22
CA SER A 231 15.52 18.34 -11.96
C SER A 231 15.28 18.24 -13.48
N ASP A 232 15.17 17.03 -14.04
CA ASP A 232 15.20 16.79 -15.49
C ASP A 232 13.80 16.39 -16.02
N LYS A 233 12.73 16.78 -15.30
CA LYS A 233 11.35 16.42 -15.64
C LYS A 233 10.95 17.02 -17.00
N VAL A 234 10.77 16.14 -17.97
CA VAL A 234 10.21 16.47 -19.29
C VAL A 234 8.70 16.76 -19.16
N LEU A 235 8.19 17.75 -19.91
CA LEU A 235 6.76 18.05 -19.90
C LEU A 235 5.98 16.93 -20.63
N PRO A 236 4.76 16.57 -20.22
CA PRO A 236 3.98 15.53 -20.88
C PRO A 236 3.75 15.75 -22.38
N VAL A 237 3.52 17.01 -22.76
CA VAL A 237 3.40 17.40 -24.18
C VAL A 237 4.68 17.10 -24.93
N ASP A 238 5.84 17.42 -24.32
CA ASP A 238 7.13 17.07 -24.90
C ASP A 238 7.28 15.54 -24.98
N MET A 239 6.90 14.77 -23.95
CA MET A 239 7.00 13.30 -23.96
C MET A 239 6.17 12.65 -25.08
N VAL A 240 4.92 13.09 -25.26
CA VAL A 240 4.05 12.58 -26.34
C VAL A 240 4.59 13.00 -27.70
N ASN A 241 5.02 14.25 -27.86
CA ASN A 241 5.63 14.72 -29.10
C ASN A 241 6.90 13.95 -29.43
N ILE A 242 7.78 13.72 -28.45
CA ILE A 242 9.00 12.92 -28.63
C ILE A 242 8.64 11.50 -29.05
N PHE A 243 7.73 10.85 -28.33
CA PHE A 243 7.28 9.50 -28.66
C PHE A 243 6.76 9.43 -30.09
N GLN A 244 5.90 10.37 -30.48
CA GLN A 244 5.30 10.43 -31.81
C GLN A 244 6.33 10.69 -32.91
N GLN A 245 7.20 11.71 -32.75
CA GLN A 245 8.19 12.09 -33.76
C GLN A 245 9.21 10.97 -33.96
N LEU A 246 9.69 10.36 -32.86
CA LEU A 246 10.63 9.26 -32.92
C LEU A 246 9.98 7.97 -33.42
N LEU A 247 8.75 7.64 -33.04
CA LEU A 247 8.04 6.45 -33.54
C LEU A 247 7.80 6.55 -35.06
N LEU A 248 7.33 7.70 -35.53
CA LEU A 248 7.01 7.97 -36.94
C LEU A 248 8.23 8.31 -37.80
N GLY A 249 9.40 8.57 -37.19
CA GLY A 249 10.60 8.98 -37.91
C GLY A 249 10.46 10.33 -38.61
N ARG A 250 9.68 11.26 -38.03
CA ARG A 250 9.46 12.61 -38.58
C ARG A 250 10.41 13.61 -37.94
N ASN A 251 10.73 14.68 -38.68
CA ASN A 251 11.63 15.76 -38.25
C ASN A 251 12.97 15.29 -37.64
N PRO A 252 13.72 14.41 -38.32
CA PRO A 252 14.96 13.83 -37.78
C PRO A 252 16.05 14.88 -37.49
N ASP A 253 16.00 16.04 -38.15
CA ASP A 253 16.93 17.15 -37.91
C ASP A 253 16.58 17.96 -36.64
N GLU A 254 15.37 17.78 -36.10
CA GLU A 254 14.90 18.49 -34.91
C GLU A 254 14.81 17.56 -33.68
N TYR A 255 14.50 16.27 -33.89
CA TYR A 255 14.37 15.25 -32.85
C TYR A 255 15.43 14.15 -33.03
N TYR A 256 16.59 14.33 -32.42
CA TYR A 256 17.70 13.37 -32.53
C TYR A 256 18.49 13.25 -31.22
N GLN A 257 19.09 12.07 -31.01
CA GLN A 257 20.05 11.87 -29.92
C GLN A 257 21.35 12.60 -30.26
N LEU A 258 21.91 13.35 -29.30
CA LEU A 258 23.16 14.08 -29.53
C LEU A 258 24.31 13.09 -29.77
N PRO A 259 25.06 13.21 -30.89
CA PRO A 259 26.18 12.32 -31.17
C PRO A 259 27.27 12.33 -30.09
N SER A 260 27.45 13.46 -29.40
CA SER A 260 28.43 13.62 -28.32
C SER A 260 27.94 13.17 -26.94
N ASP A 261 26.63 12.98 -26.76
CA ASP A 261 26.02 12.55 -25.49
C ASP A 261 24.70 11.80 -25.78
N PRO A 262 24.75 10.47 -25.99
CA PRO A 262 23.58 9.66 -26.35
C PRO A 262 22.44 9.69 -25.32
N ASN A 263 22.72 10.12 -24.09
CA ASN A 263 21.73 10.31 -23.02
C ASN A 263 21.08 11.69 -23.04
N LYS A 264 21.23 12.44 -24.14
CA LYS A 264 20.51 13.69 -24.38
C LYS A 264 19.82 13.67 -25.74
N LEU A 265 18.56 14.11 -25.73
CA LEU A 265 17.78 14.33 -26.93
C LEU A 265 17.70 15.81 -27.25
N HIS A 266 18.01 16.17 -28.50
CA HIS A 266 17.73 17.47 -29.08
C HIS A 266 16.26 17.56 -29.48
N LEU A 267 15.65 18.72 -29.24
CA LEU A 267 14.28 19.08 -29.57
C LEU A 267 14.28 20.41 -30.35
N PRO A 268 13.18 20.79 -31.03
CA PRO A 268 13.05 22.09 -31.68
C PRO A 268 13.43 23.27 -30.77
N GLY A 269 14.08 24.28 -31.34
CA GLY A 269 14.52 25.48 -30.62
C GLY A 269 15.76 25.28 -29.72
N ASP A 270 16.67 24.38 -30.10
CA ASP A 270 17.92 24.05 -29.38
C ASP A 270 17.73 23.52 -27.94
N LYS A 271 16.50 23.08 -27.61
CA LYS A 271 16.19 22.51 -26.31
C LYS A 271 16.81 21.11 -26.21
N LYS A 272 17.47 20.84 -25.09
CA LYS A 272 18.11 19.54 -24.79
C LYS A 272 17.50 18.96 -23.54
N ILE A 273 17.10 17.69 -23.59
CA ILE A 273 16.55 16.96 -22.45
C ILE A 273 17.38 15.73 -22.15
N SER A 274 17.50 15.38 -20.87
CA SER A 274 18.09 14.11 -20.43
C SER A 274 17.15 12.96 -20.78
N ILE A 275 17.71 11.84 -21.22
CA ILE A 275 16.99 10.58 -21.51
C ILE A 275 17.86 9.39 -21.12
N ASN A 276 17.25 8.21 -20.98
CA ASN A 276 17.97 6.95 -21.04
C ASN A 276 18.14 6.52 -22.51
N GLY A 277 19.28 6.85 -23.11
CA GLY A 277 19.48 6.75 -24.55
C GLY A 277 19.53 5.32 -25.08
N SER A 278 20.19 4.41 -24.35
CA SER A 278 20.27 3.00 -24.72
C SER A 278 18.90 2.33 -24.68
N ASP A 279 18.15 2.57 -23.62
CA ASP A 279 16.89 1.87 -23.40
C ASP A 279 15.78 2.40 -24.31
N MET A 280 15.82 3.71 -24.63
CA MET A 280 14.97 4.30 -25.66
C MET A 280 15.23 3.67 -27.04
N ASN A 281 16.50 3.43 -27.39
CA ASN A 281 16.85 2.79 -28.65
C ASN A 281 16.42 1.32 -28.69
N ALA A 282 16.60 0.58 -27.60
CA ALA A 282 16.09 -0.79 -27.46
C ALA A 282 14.57 -0.84 -27.59
N PHE A 283 13.86 0.10 -26.97
CA PHE A 283 12.41 0.26 -27.11
C PHE A 283 12.02 0.42 -28.59
N PHE A 284 12.56 1.40 -29.31
CA PHE A 284 12.15 1.63 -30.71
C PHE A 284 12.60 0.53 -31.68
N LYS A 285 13.67 -0.20 -31.36
CA LYS A 285 14.13 -1.35 -32.14
C LYS A 285 13.12 -2.51 -32.10
N HIS A 286 12.40 -2.64 -30.99
CA HIS A 286 11.42 -3.71 -30.74
C HIS A 286 10.09 -3.53 -31.49
N PHE A 287 9.78 -2.34 -32.05
CA PHE A 287 8.49 -2.07 -32.70
C PHE A 287 8.58 -1.89 -34.21
N ASN A 288 7.52 -2.29 -34.92
CA ASN A 288 7.41 -2.10 -36.36
C ASN A 288 6.97 -0.67 -36.63
N ARG A 289 7.87 0.11 -37.22
CA ARG A 289 7.68 1.54 -37.50
C ARG A 289 7.23 1.82 -38.94
N ASN A 290 7.05 0.78 -39.76
CA ASN A 290 6.52 0.89 -41.13
C ASN A 290 5.00 0.99 -41.11
N LEU A 291 4.47 2.17 -40.76
CA LEU A 291 3.04 2.44 -40.62
C LEU A 291 2.45 3.04 -41.89
N SER A 292 1.26 2.58 -42.30
CA SER A 292 0.50 3.16 -43.41
C SER A 292 0.00 4.59 -43.08
N ILE A 293 -0.33 5.39 -44.10
CA ILE A 293 -0.80 6.77 -43.91
C ILE A 293 -2.03 6.82 -42.98
N GLN A 294 -2.95 5.86 -43.12
CA GLN A 294 -4.15 5.78 -42.29
C GLN A 294 -3.83 5.46 -40.82
N GLU A 295 -2.85 4.59 -40.56
CA GLU A 295 -2.36 4.29 -39.20
C GLU A 295 -1.62 5.50 -38.60
N GLN A 296 -0.88 6.26 -39.41
CA GLN A 296 -0.21 7.49 -38.97
C GLN A 296 -1.22 8.57 -38.53
N ASP A 297 -2.32 8.75 -39.26
CA ASP A 297 -3.39 9.71 -38.92
C ASP A 297 -4.16 9.29 -37.66
N GLN A 298 -4.40 7.98 -37.48
CA GLN A 298 -4.99 7.44 -36.26
C GLN A 298 -4.06 7.65 -35.05
N LEU A 299 -2.75 7.44 -35.22
CA LEU A 299 -1.74 7.68 -34.19
C LEU A 299 -1.69 9.15 -33.75
N ILE A 300 -1.83 10.09 -34.68
CA ILE A 300 -1.91 11.54 -34.37
C ILE A 300 -3.13 11.82 -33.48
N SER A 301 -4.31 11.30 -33.82
CA SER A 301 -5.53 11.56 -33.03
C SER A 301 -5.50 10.93 -31.63
N ILE A 302 -4.81 9.80 -31.46
CA ILE A 302 -4.61 9.18 -30.14
C ILE A 302 -3.53 9.91 -29.31
N SER A 303 -2.51 10.48 -29.95
CA SER A 303 -1.52 11.35 -29.26
C SER A 303 -2.18 12.56 -28.63
N ASP A 304 -3.13 13.21 -29.32
CA ASP A 304 -3.91 14.31 -28.75
C ASP A 304 -4.72 13.85 -27.53
N ARG A 305 -5.35 12.68 -27.61
CA ARG A 305 -6.03 12.03 -26.47
C ARG A 305 -5.09 11.72 -25.31
N LEU A 306 -3.86 11.25 -25.58
CA LEU A 306 -2.85 10.95 -24.55
C LEU A 306 -2.34 12.24 -23.87
N ILE A 307 -2.12 13.31 -24.63
CA ILE A 307 -1.78 14.64 -24.09
C ILE A 307 -2.88 15.11 -23.14
N GLU A 308 -4.14 15.02 -23.57
CA GLU A 308 -5.28 15.38 -22.75
C GLU A 308 -5.38 14.52 -21.49
N ASP A 309 -5.25 13.20 -21.60
CA ASP A 309 -5.33 12.26 -20.46
C ASP A 309 -4.19 12.47 -19.45
N ILE A 310 -2.98 12.79 -19.87
CA ILE A 310 -1.85 13.05 -18.94
C ILE A 310 -1.98 14.44 -18.31
N ALA A 311 -2.43 15.44 -19.08
CA ALA A 311 -2.74 16.76 -18.55
C ALA A 311 -3.90 16.70 -17.53
N ARG A 312 -4.88 15.80 -17.74
CA ARG A 312 -5.99 15.48 -16.83
C ARG A 312 -5.52 14.75 -15.56
N ARG A 313 -4.56 13.80 -15.67
CA ARG A 313 -4.00 13.05 -14.52
C ARG A 313 -3.13 13.90 -13.58
N ARG A 314 -2.37 14.88 -14.09
CA ARG A 314 -1.41 15.66 -13.28
C ARG A 314 -2.02 16.77 -12.42
N LYS A 315 -3.24 17.23 -12.71
CA LYS A 315 -3.89 18.32 -11.95
C LYS A 315 -4.38 17.90 -10.56
N GLY A 316 -4.47 16.59 -10.28
CA GLY A 316 -4.89 16.10 -8.97
C GLY A 316 -6.40 16.12 -8.74
N ASP A 317 -7.18 16.33 -9.81
CA ASP A 317 -8.63 16.18 -9.80
C ASP A 317 -8.95 14.67 -9.82
N TYR A 318 -9.67 14.19 -8.81
CA TYR A 318 -10.10 12.79 -8.75
C TYR A 318 -11.14 12.55 -9.85
N TRP A 319 -10.68 12.14 -11.02
CA TRP A 319 -11.55 11.82 -12.15
C TRP A 319 -12.40 10.58 -11.82
N THR A 320 -13.73 10.76 -11.67
CA THR A 320 -14.65 9.65 -11.42
C THR A 320 -14.85 8.82 -12.69
N PRO A 321 -14.52 7.52 -12.70
CA PRO A 321 -14.78 6.69 -13.86
C PRO A 321 -16.27 6.57 -14.17
N THR A 322 -16.62 6.62 -15.46
CA THR A 322 -18.01 6.52 -15.94
C THR A 322 -18.74 5.30 -15.35
N ILE A 323 -18.04 4.17 -15.17
CA ILE A 323 -18.68 2.97 -14.58
C ILE A 323 -19.16 3.19 -13.13
N TRP A 324 -18.39 3.92 -12.32
CA TRP A 324 -18.75 4.24 -10.94
C TRP A 324 -19.76 5.39 -10.86
N ALA A 325 -19.71 6.35 -11.79
CA ALA A 325 -20.75 7.37 -11.95
C ALA A 325 -22.09 6.73 -12.34
N ASN A 326 -22.07 5.74 -13.24
CA ASN A 326 -23.27 5.00 -13.63
C ASN A 326 -23.84 4.20 -12.46
N LYS A 327 -22.98 3.58 -11.65
CA LYS A 327 -23.42 2.88 -10.43
C LYS A 327 -24.04 3.84 -9.41
N ALA A 328 -23.48 5.04 -9.25
CA ALA A 328 -24.08 6.09 -8.42
C ALA A 328 -25.47 6.51 -8.90
N VAL A 329 -25.66 6.67 -10.22
CA VAL A 329 -26.96 6.97 -10.81
C VAL A 329 -27.95 5.82 -10.66
N GLU A 330 -27.52 4.56 -10.77
CA GLU A 330 -28.36 3.39 -10.50
C GLU A 330 -28.93 3.44 -9.07
N VAL A 331 -28.08 3.75 -8.08
CA VAL A 331 -28.50 3.87 -6.67
C VAL A 331 -29.46 5.06 -6.48
N LEU A 332 -29.23 6.19 -7.15
CA LEU A 332 -30.16 7.33 -7.12
C LEU A 332 -31.51 7.00 -7.74
N ASP A 333 -31.51 6.37 -8.92
CA ASP A 333 -32.73 5.95 -9.61
C ASP A 333 -33.53 4.96 -8.76
N GLU A 334 -32.86 3.99 -8.15
CA GLU A 334 -33.51 3.00 -7.28
C GLU A 334 -34.14 3.64 -6.04
N ARG A 335 -33.53 4.68 -5.48
CA ARG A 335 -33.98 5.29 -4.20
C ARG A 335 -34.95 6.45 -4.39
N LEU A 336 -34.85 7.20 -5.48
CA LEU A 336 -35.63 8.43 -5.66
C LEU A 336 -36.82 8.25 -6.61
N ASN A 337 -36.65 7.57 -7.74
CA ASN A 337 -37.70 7.51 -8.78
C ASN A 337 -38.92 6.73 -8.28
N ASN A 338 -40.08 7.39 -8.35
CA ASN A 338 -41.37 6.89 -7.87
C ASN A 338 -41.38 6.47 -6.39
N LYS A 339 -40.44 6.97 -5.58
CA LYS A 339 -40.32 6.64 -4.15
C LYS A 339 -40.11 7.86 -3.26
N TRP A 340 -39.43 8.90 -3.74
CA TRP A 340 -39.20 10.11 -2.96
C TRP A 340 -40.44 11.01 -2.99
N ILE A 341 -41.04 11.27 -1.82
CA ILE A 341 -42.18 12.17 -1.67
C ILE A 341 -41.72 13.43 -0.96
N THR A 342 -41.73 14.55 -1.67
CA THR A 342 -41.29 15.86 -1.19
C THR A 342 -42.44 16.66 -0.60
N LYS A 343 -42.14 17.56 0.33
CA LYS A 343 -43.13 18.44 0.98
C LYS A 343 -43.69 19.50 0.03
N THR A 344 -42.92 19.90 -0.98
CA THR A 344 -43.27 20.99 -1.90
C THR A 344 -43.82 20.52 -3.24
N LYS A 345 -43.30 19.41 -3.79
CA LYS A 345 -43.63 18.93 -5.15
C LYS A 345 -44.40 17.61 -5.18
N GLY A 346 -44.54 16.92 -4.04
CA GLY A 346 -45.15 15.60 -3.98
C GLY A 346 -44.22 14.50 -4.47
N LEU A 347 -44.78 13.46 -5.12
CA LEU A 347 -44.02 12.30 -5.59
C LEU A 347 -43.08 12.68 -6.75
N ILE A 348 -41.81 12.31 -6.63
CA ILE A 348 -40.80 12.44 -7.67
C ILE A 348 -40.89 11.22 -8.59
N HIS A 349 -41.15 11.43 -9.88
CA HIS A 349 -41.24 10.36 -10.88
C HIS A 349 -39.87 10.06 -11.50
N ASP A 350 -39.11 11.11 -11.83
CA ASP A 350 -37.75 11.05 -12.36
C ASP A 350 -36.93 12.20 -11.78
N TRP A 351 -36.02 11.91 -10.85
CA TRP A 351 -35.25 12.95 -10.16
C TRP A 351 -34.40 13.80 -11.11
N LYS A 352 -34.02 13.28 -12.28
CA LYS A 352 -33.24 14.02 -13.29
C LYS A 352 -34.07 15.12 -13.97
N LYS A 353 -35.40 15.02 -13.91
CA LYS A 353 -36.36 15.97 -14.50
C LYS A 353 -37.06 16.80 -13.43
N ASP A 354 -37.54 16.13 -12.39
CA ASP A 354 -38.39 16.73 -11.37
C ASP A 354 -37.60 17.50 -10.31
N CYS A 355 -36.29 17.30 -10.19
CA CYS A 355 -35.46 17.94 -9.17
C CYS A 355 -34.46 18.93 -9.76
N VAL A 356 -34.06 19.88 -8.92
CA VAL A 356 -32.87 20.70 -9.17
C VAL A 356 -31.64 19.87 -8.80
N VAL A 357 -30.70 19.74 -9.73
CA VAL A 357 -29.45 19.00 -9.52
C VAL A 357 -28.29 19.99 -9.47
N TRP A 358 -27.50 19.95 -8.40
CA TRP A 358 -26.30 20.78 -8.27
C TRP A 358 -25.05 19.93 -8.05
N ASP A 359 -24.17 19.94 -9.04
CA ASP A 359 -22.80 19.45 -8.90
C ASP A 359 -21.89 20.64 -8.56
N CYS A 360 -21.62 20.83 -7.27
CA CYS A 360 -20.87 21.99 -6.79
C CYS A 360 -19.34 21.83 -6.83
N ALA A 361 -18.85 20.70 -7.36
CA ALA A 361 -17.44 20.44 -7.63
C ALA A 361 -17.29 19.68 -8.96
N ALA A 362 -17.91 20.22 -10.02
CA ALA A 362 -18.18 19.47 -11.24
C ALA A 362 -16.95 19.07 -12.05
N GLY A 363 -15.84 19.80 -11.89
CA GLY A 363 -14.68 19.67 -12.78
C GLY A 363 -15.13 19.78 -14.24
N ALA A 364 -14.77 18.77 -15.05
CA ALA A 364 -15.22 18.62 -16.44
C ALA A 364 -16.56 17.88 -16.60
N LYS A 365 -17.45 17.93 -15.59
CA LYS A 365 -18.79 17.30 -15.53
C LYS A 365 -18.80 15.76 -15.61
N ASN A 366 -17.80 15.08 -15.06
CA ASN A 366 -17.69 13.61 -15.19
C ASN A 366 -18.89 12.85 -14.60
N LEU A 367 -19.54 13.39 -13.56
CA LEU A 367 -20.71 12.78 -12.94
C LEU A 367 -21.99 12.92 -13.77
N THR A 368 -22.09 13.99 -14.56
CA THR A 368 -23.36 14.45 -15.15
C THR A 368 -23.36 14.50 -16.67
N ARG A 369 -22.20 14.37 -17.33
CA ARG A 369 -22.07 14.49 -18.79
C ARG A 369 -22.77 13.39 -19.59
N ASP A 370 -22.97 12.22 -18.99
CA ASP A 370 -23.51 11.03 -19.65
C ASP A 370 -25.05 10.91 -19.49
N TYR A 371 -25.69 11.89 -18.85
CA TYR A 371 -27.12 11.87 -18.53
C TYR A 371 -27.81 13.19 -18.91
N TYR A 372 -29.10 13.10 -19.24
CA TYR A 372 -29.95 14.28 -19.43
C TYR A 372 -30.54 14.74 -18.11
N PHE A 373 -30.46 16.04 -17.86
CA PHE A 373 -31.06 16.71 -16.71
C PHE A 373 -31.87 17.91 -17.18
N GLU A 374 -33.04 18.10 -16.58
CA GLU A 374 -33.91 19.26 -16.87
C GLU A 374 -33.44 20.51 -16.14
N HIS A 375 -32.95 20.40 -14.90
CA HIS A 375 -32.48 21.54 -14.09
C HIS A 375 -31.10 21.27 -13.45
N LEU A 376 -30.02 21.37 -14.24
CA LEU A 376 -28.65 21.12 -13.80
C LEU A 376 -27.83 22.39 -13.60
N TYR A 377 -27.28 22.53 -12.41
CA TYR A 377 -26.26 23.52 -12.07
C TYR A 377 -24.92 22.82 -11.88
N SER A 378 -23.90 23.26 -12.61
CA SER A 378 -22.53 22.71 -12.52
C SER A 378 -21.55 23.81 -12.18
N SER A 379 -20.82 23.69 -11.08
CA SER A 379 -19.86 24.70 -10.66
C SER A 379 -18.49 24.13 -10.35
N THR A 380 -17.45 24.87 -10.75
CA THR A 380 -16.05 24.53 -10.46
C THR A 380 -15.22 25.80 -10.28
N ILE A 381 -14.11 25.70 -9.55
CA ILE A 381 -13.17 26.80 -9.34
C ILE A 381 -12.43 27.20 -10.63
N HIS A 382 -12.31 26.30 -11.62
CA HIS A 382 -11.52 26.51 -12.83
C HIS A 382 -12.37 26.75 -14.09
N GLN A 383 -12.32 27.96 -14.63
CA GLN A 383 -13.02 28.31 -15.89
C GLN A 383 -12.65 27.37 -17.06
N SER A 384 -11.39 26.92 -17.14
CA SER A 384 -10.93 26.03 -18.21
C SER A 384 -11.69 24.70 -18.26
N GLU A 385 -12.18 24.19 -17.13
CA GLU A 385 -12.93 22.93 -17.08
C GLU A 385 -14.37 23.11 -17.58
N LEU A 386 -14.96 24.27 -17.32
CA LEU A 386 -16.24 24.67 -17.89
C LEU A 386 -16.14 24.76 -19.40
N ASP A 387 -15.06 25.38 -19.91
CA ASP A 387 -14.83 25.52 -21.34
C ASP A 387 -14.71 24.16 -22.05
N LEU A 388 -13.99 23.20 -21.45
CA LEU A 388 -13.88 21.83 -21.96
C LEU A 388 -15.19 21.04 -21.93
N SER A 389 -16.11 21.38 -21.02
CA SER A 389 -17.37 20.67 -20.80
C SER A 389 -18.59 21.38 -21.39
N LYS A 390 -18.39 22.44 -22.21
CA LYS A 390 -19.46 23.20 -22.88
C LYS A 390 -20.35 22.35 -23.78
N GLN A 391 -19.81 21.28 -24.35
CA GLN A 391 -20.54 20.38 -25.25
C GLN A 391 -21.54 19.45 -24.55
N TYR A 392 -21.49 19.34 -23.22
CA TYR A 392 -22.36 18.48 -22.44
C TYR A 392 -23.49 19.29 -21.77
N ASN A 393 -24.68 18.70 -21.68
CA ASN A 393 -25.87 19.29 -21.05
C ASN A 393 -26.33 20.61 -21.72
N LEU A 394 -26.51 20.57 -23.04
CA LEU A 394 -26.71 21.69 -23.98
C LEU A 394 -28.06 22.46 -23.88
N TYR A 395 -28.69 22.50 -22.70
CA TYR A 395 -29.98 23.19 -22.51
C TYR A 395 -29.76 24.47 -21.68
N PRO A 396 -29.20 25.55 -22.25
CA PRO A 396 -28.79 26.74 -21.49
C PRO A 396 -29.96 27.48 -20.82
N GLU A 397 -31.20 27.22 -21.25
CA GLU A 397 -32.37 27.83 -20.62
C GLU A 397 -32.64 27.27 -19.21
N THR A 398 -32.26 26.03 -18.95
CA THR A 398 -32.57 25.34 -17.70
C THR A 398 -31.34 24.76 -16.99
N ASN A 399 -30.24 24.55 -17.74
CA ASN A 399 -28.95 24.12 -17.23
C ASN A 399 -27.94 25.27 -17.26
N GLN A 400 -27.15 25.42 -16.20
CA GLN A 400 -26.18 26.48 -16.08
C GLN A 400 -24.85 25.99 -15.50
N ALA A 401 -23.75 26.29 -16.21
CA ALA A 401 -22.40 26.00 -15.77
C ALA A 401 -21.67 27.31 -15.46
N PHE A 402 -21.06 27.44 -14.28
CA PHE A 402 -20.50 28.72 -13.81
C PHE A 402 -19.25 28.52 -12.94
N GLN A 403 -18.32 29.48 -12.99
CA GLN A 403 -17.11 29.42 -12.17
C GLN A 403 -17.46 29.82 -10.74
N TYR A 404 -17.15 28.96 -9.77
CA TYR A 404 -17.49 29.17 -8.36
C TYR A 404 -16.50 28.41 -7.45
N ASP A 405 -15.86 29.12 -6.54
CA ASP A 405 -15.08 28.55 -5.46
C ASP A 405 -16.01 28.23 -4.28
N PHE A 406 -16.54 27.02 -4.26
CA PHE A 406 -17.57 26.62 -3.30
C PHE A 406 -17.20 26.84 -1.82
N LEU A 407 -15.91 26.88 -1.48
CA LEU A 407 -15.44 27.02 -0.11
C LEU A 407 -15.11 28.47 0.30
N ASN A 408 -15.13 29.42 -0.64
CA ASN A 408 -14.78 30.82 -0.41
C ASN A 408 -15.82 31.81 -0.94
N ASP A 409 -16.46 31.52 -2.08
CA ASP A 409 -17.49 32.40 -2.65
C ASP A 409 -18.77 32.38 -1.81
N ASP A 410 -19.43 33.54 -1.73
CA ASP A 410 -20.69 33.80 -1.01
C ASP A 410 -20.70 33.40 0.47
N VAL A 411 -19.56 33.18 1.13
CA VAL A 411 -19.54 32.69 2.52
C VAL A 411 -20.08 33.74 3.48
N GLU A 412 -19.60 34.99 3.38
CA GLU A 412 -20.11 36.09 4.19
C GLU A 412 -21.56 36.45 3.84
N ALA A 413 -21.91 36.44 2.55
CA ALA A 413 -23.28 36.68 2.10
C ALA A 413 -24.27 35.67 2.71
N LEU A 414 -23.94 34.37 2.73
CA LEU A 414 -24.78 33.36 3.40
C LEU A 414 -24.87 33.58 4.92
N ARG A 415 -23.81 34.08 5.58
CA ARG A 415 -23.86 34.37 7.03
C ARG A 415 -24.79 35.54 7.34
N ILE A 416 -24.74 36.60 6.54
CA ILE A 416 -25.65 37.74 6.67
C ILE A 416 -27.09 37.28 6.42
N PHE A 417 -27.31 36.55 5.33
CA PHE A 417 -28.63 36.08 4.93
C PHE A 417 -29.27 35.14 5.95
N LYS A 418 -28.51 34.25 6.58
CA LYS A 418 -28.98 33.33 7.65
C LYS A 418 -29.62 34.05 8.84
N ASN A 419 -29.19 35.28 9.13
CA ASN A 419 -29.70 36.07 10.25
C ASN A 419 -30.88 36.99 9.84
N MET A 420 -31.29 36.98 8.58
CA MET A 420 -32.43 37.75 8.08
C MET A 420 -33.73 36.96 8.20
N ASN A 421 -34.84 37.66 8.40
CA ASN A 421 -36.17 37.06 8.31
C ASN A 421 -36.61 37.00 6.84
N ILE A 422 -36.13 36.01 6.09
CA ILE A 422 -36.36 35.90 4.64
C ILE A 422 -37.86 35.85 4.30
N LYS A 423 -38.69 35.27 5.18
CA LYS A 423 -40.14 35.16 5.00
C LYS A 423 -40.88 36.50 5.02
N SER A 424 -40.25 37.59 5.47
CA SER A 424 -40.84 38.93 5.44
C SER A 424 -40.44 39.76 4.22
N LEU A 425 -39.56 39.24 3.36
CA LEU A 425 -39.13 39.93 2.15
C LEU A 425 -40.13 39.67 1.01
N ASP A 426 -40.40 40.69 0.21
CA ASP A 426 -41.14 40.51 -1.04
C ASP A 426 -40.26 39.92 -2.16
N ARG A 427 -40.87 39.57 -3.29
CA ARG A 427 -40.14 38.93 -4.41
C ARG A 427 -39.10 39.85 -5.05
N ASP A 428 -39.36 41.15 -5.12
CA ASP A 428 -38.42 42.10 -5.72
C ASP A 428 -37.20 42.31 -4.81
N GLU A 429 -37.41 42.32 -3.49
CA GLU A 429 -36.34 42.30 -2.50
C GLU A 429 -35.50 41.02 -2.61
N ILE A 430 -36.11 39.84 -2.71
CA ILE A 430 -35.41 38.56 -2.89
C ILE A 430 -34.59 38.56 -4.18
N ILE A 431 -35.13 39.06 -5.30
CA ILE A 431 -34.41 39.21 -6.57
C ILE A 431 -33.22 40.15 -6.40
N ASN A 432 -33.37 41.26 -5.69
CA ASN A 432 -32.27 42.18 -5.44
C ASN A 432 -31.17 41.55 -4.57
N TYR A 433 -31.53 40.77 -3.54
CA TYR A 433 -30.56 40.02 -2.75
C TYR A 433 -29.82 38.96 -3.57
N SER A 434 -30.49 38.29 -4.50
CA SER A 434 -29.85 37.26 -5.35
C SER A 434 -28.65 37.82 -6.13
N LYS A 435 -28.65 39.11 -6.47
CA LYS A 435 -27.55 39.80 -7.18
C LYS A 435 -26.29 39.97 -6.31
N CYS A 436 -26.41 39.82 -4.98
CA CYS A 436 -25.28 39.82 -4.06
C CYS A 436 -24.58 38.45 -4.00
N PHE A 437 -25.16 37.43 -4.63
CA PHE A 437 -24.59 36.09 -4.70
C PHE A 437 -23.95 35.84 -6.06
N LYS A 438 -22.89 35.05 -6.07
CA LYS A 438 -22.24 34.56 -7.29
C LYS A 438 -22.92 33.29 -7.80
N ILE A 439 -23.63 32.54 -6.95
CA ILE A 439 -24.54 31.50 -7.46
C ILE A 439 -25.61 32.11 -8.38
N PRO A 440 -26.02 31.43 -9.46
CA PRO A 440 -26.98 31.99 -10.40
C PRO A 440 -28.34 32.30 -9.76
N GLU A 441 -28.98 33.37 -10.22
CA GLU A 441 -30.31 33.80 -9.74
C GLU A 441 -31.33 32.66 -9.78
N LYS A 442 -31.37 31.86 -10.84
CA LYS A 442 -32.31 30.72 -10.94
C LYS A 442 -32.05 29.65 -9.88
N LEU A 443 -30.78 29.36 -9.56
CA LEU A 443 -30.44 28.44 -8.47
C LEU A 443 -30.83 29.06 -7.12
N PHE A 444 -30.50 30.34 -6.90
CA PHE A 444 -30.89 31.05 -5.68
C PHE A 444 -32.40 31.01 -5.45
N MET A 445 -33.20 31.26 -6.49
CA MET A 445 -34.67 31.19 -6.41
C MET A 445 -35.16 29.77 -6.13
N ALA A 446 -34.56 28.75 -6.73
CA ALA A 446 -34.90 27.37 -6.43
C ALA A 446 -34.65 27.00 -4.95
N LEU A 447 -33.58 27.55 -4.34
CA LEU A 447 -33.31 27.38 -2.91
C LEU A 447 -34.32 28.14 -2.04
N ILE A 448 -34.70 29.36 -2.41
CA ILE A 448 -35.74 30.14 -1.71
C ILE A 448 -37.09 29.42 -1.73
N ASP A 449 -37.43 28.80 -2.87
CA ASP A 449 -38.69 28.12 -3.09
C ASP A 449 -38.70 26.68 -2.54
N ASP A 450 -37.61 26.24 -1.88
CA ASP A 450 -37.43 24.89 -1.33
C ASP A 450 -37.79 23.78 -2.34
N GLN A 451 -37.33 23.99 -3.59
CA GLN A 451 -37.48 22.99 -4.64
C GLN A 451 -36.68 21.74 -4.28
N PRO A 452 -37.16 20.53 -4.64
CA PRO A 452 -36.42 19.28 -4.43
C PRO A 452 -35.00 19.37 -5.00
N LEU A 453 -34.00 19.27 -4.11
CA LEU A 453 -32.59 19.50 -4.44
C LEU A 453 -31.78 18.21 -4.29
N VAL A 454 -31.09 17.81 -5.35
CA VAL A 454 -30.09 16.75 -5.35
C VAL A 454 -28.70 17.37 -5.53
N ILE A 455 -27.89 17.38 -4.48
CA ILE A 455 -26.48 17.77 -4.57
C ILE A 455 -25.69 16.51 -4.94
N TYR A 456 -25.20 16.42 -6.18
CA TYR A 456 -24.48 15.26 -6.69
C TYR A 456 -23.01 15.59 -6.93
N ILE A 457 -22.11 15.10 -6.07
CA ILE A 457 -20.76 15.65 -5.93
C ILE A 457 -19.66 14.60 -5.76
N ASN A 458 -18.48 14.87 -6.32
CA ASN A 458 -17.21 14.23 -5.94
C ASN A 458 -16.19 15.31 -5.47
N PRO A 459 -16.22 15.74 -4.19
CA PRO A 459 -15.35 16.79 -3.68
C PRO A 459 -13.87 16.35 -3.62
N PRO A 460 -12.91 17.28 -3.62
CA PRO A 460 -11.50 16.97 -3.44
C PRO A 460 -11.17 16.40 -2.05
N PHE A 461 -10.30 15.38 -1.99
CA PHE A 461 -9.91 14.70 -0.73
C PHE A 461 -8.63 15.23 -0.06
N GLY A 462 -8.13 16.41 -0.45
CA GLY A 462 -6.88 16.97 0.09
C GLY A 462 -6.93 17.31 1.59
N THR A 463 -5.78 17.19 2.27
CA THR A 463 -5.61 17.51 3.70
C THR A 463 -4.41 18.43 3.97
N ALA A 464 -4.50 19.23 5.04
CA ALA A 464 -3.39 20.02 5.57
C ALA A 464 -2.24 19.18 6.16
N ASN A 465 -2.47 17.91 6.47
CA ASN A 465 -1.52 17.05 7.21
C ASN A 465 -0.78 16.01 6.34
N SER A 466 -0.64 16.22 5.02
CA SER A 466 0.07 15.29 4.16
C SER A 466 1.48 15.02 4.69
N ARG A 467 1.80 13.75 4.99
CA ARG A 467 3.05 13.24 5.63
C ARG A 467 4.36 13.58 4.88
N ALA A 468 4.31 14.29 3.76
CA ALA A 468 5.48 14.82 3.07
C ALA A 468 6.06 16.02 3.84
N PHE A 469 6.80 15.74 4.90
CA PHE A 469 7.68 16.70 5.54
C PHE A 469 8.88 16.98 4.63
N SER A 470 8.72 17.84 3.61
CA SER A 470 9.78 18.70 3.02
C SER A 470 9.49 19.30 1.63
N SER A 471 8.44 18.92 0.90
CA SER A 471 8.24 19.43 -0.48
C SER A 471 7.42 20.73 -0.55
N GLU A 472 7.72 21.61 -1.52
CA GLU A 472 6.92 22.81 -1.85
C GLU A 472 5.45 22.44 -2.15
N LYS A 473 5.23 21.30 -2.82
CA LYS A 473 3.91 20.73 -3.10
C LYS A 473 3.09 20.43 -1.82
N ALA A 474 3.76 20.09 -0.71
CA ALA A 474 3.11 19.88 0.59
C ALA A 474 2.79 21.20 1.32
N LYS A 475 3.47 22.30 0.98
CA LYS A 475 3.11 23.65 1.45
C LYS A 475 1.91 24.20 0.68
N GLU A 476 1.84 23.95 -0.64
CA GLU A 476 0.69 24.32 -1.47
C GLU A 476 -0.59 23.61 -1.03
N LYS A 477 -0.57 22.28 -0.84
CA LYS A 477 -1.72 21.52 -0.30
C LYS A 477 -2.18 22.00 1.08
N ARG A 478 -1.23 22.41 1.93
CA ARG A 478 -1.52 23.02 3.24
C ARG A 478 -2.25 24.34 3.11
N ASN A 479 -1.88 25.17 2.15
CA ASN A 479 -2.54 26.45 1.90
C ASN A 479 -3.91 26.27 1.23
N MET A 480 -4.09 25.29 0.33
CA MET A 480 -5.40 25.00 -0.29
C MET A 480 -6.49 24.66 0.73
N SER A 481 -6.14 24.04 1.86
CA SER A 481 -7.11 23.74 2.92
C SER A 481 -7.54 24.96 3.74
N LYS A 482 -6.87 26.12 3.62
CA LYS A 482 -7.17 27.35 4.37
C LYS A 482 -8.24 28.19 3.65
N THR A 483 -9.48 27.77 3.76
CA THR A 483 -10.64 28.44 3.15
C THR A 483 -11.41 29.29 4.17
N GLU A 484 -12.34 30.11 3.69
CA GLU A 484 -13.29 30.82 4.55
C GLU A 484 -14.15 29.85 5.35
N ILE A 485 -14.59 28.74 4.73
CA ILE A 485 -15.34 27.69 5.44
C ILE A 485 -14.51 27.01 6.53
N ARG A 486 -13.22 26.77 6.31
CA ARG A 486 -12.35 26.27 7.38
C ARG A 486 -12.33 27.22 8.58
N SER A 487 -12.26 28.52 8.33
CA SER A 487 -12.27 29.54 9.39
C SER A 487 -13.57 29.50 10.18
N LEU A 488 -14.71 29.37 9.50
CA LEU A 488 -16.03 29.20 10.14
C LEU A 488 -16.12 27.91 10.96
N MET A 489 -15.64 26.78 10.43
CA MET A 489 -15.62 25.52 11.16
C MET A 489 -14.73 25.58 12.41
N LEU A 490 -13.63 26.33 12.38
CA LEU A 490 -12.76 26.58 13.54
C LEU A 490 -13.47 27.43 14.60
N GLU A 491 -14.15 28.50 14.18
CA GLU A 491 -14.99 29.33 15.08
C GLU A 491 -16.04 28.47 15.81
N LYS A 492 -16.64 27.50 15.10
CA LYS A 492 -17.62 26.56 15.67
C LYS A 492 -17.00 25.32 16.33
N SER A 493 -15.68 25.27 16.50
CA SER A 493 -14.97 24.19 17.21
C SER A 493 -15.18 22.79 16.61
N MET A 494 -15.22 22.66 15.28
CA MET A 494 -15.43 21.38 14.56
C MET A 494 -14.24 20.39 14.63
N GLY A 495 -13.18 20.70 15.39
CA GLY A 495 -12.06 19.80 15.63
C GLY A 495 -11.09 19.67 14.46
N ARG A 496 -10.44 18.51 14.32
CA ARG A 496 -9.40 18.31 13.30
C ARG A 496 -9.97 18.06 11.90
N ALA A 497 -11.25 17.69 11.78
CA ALA A 497 -11.98 17.58 10.52
C ALA A 497 -11.88 18.84 9.64
N THR A 498 -11.71 20.01 10.25
CA THR A 498 -11.51 21.29 9.54
C THR A 498 -10.33 21.29 8.56
N GLN A 499 -9.39 20.36 8.70
CA GLN A 499 -8.21 20.23 7.82
C GLN A 499 -8.50 19.46 6.53
N GLN A 500 -9.68 18.84 6.39
CA GLN A 500 -10.06 17.99 5.26
C GLN A 500 -11.00 18.74 4.32
N LEU A 501 -10.66 18.82 3.03
CA LEU A 501 -11.44 19.58 2.05
C LEU A 501 -12.86 19.04 1.89
N TYR A 502 -13.05 17.72 1.71
CA TYR A 502 -14.39 17.14 1.59
C TYR A 502 -15.28 17.43 2.82
N ALA A 503 -14.71 17.51 4.02
CA ALA A 503 -15.45 17.87 5.23
C ALA A 503 -15.86 19.36 5.23
N GLN A 504 -15.04 20.24 4.65
CA GLN A 504 -15.41 21.65 4.42
C GLN A 504 -16.54 21.77 3.40
N PHE A 505 -16.52 20.99 2.31
CA PHE A 505 -17.62 20.94 1.34
C PHE A 505 -18.93 20.50 2.01
N PHE A 506 -18.90 19.41 2.76
CA PHE A 506 -20.07 18.93 3.49
C PHE A 506 -20.56 19.93 4.54
N TYR A 507 -19.65 20.64 5.22
CA TYR A 507 -20.01 21.71 6.14
C TYR A 507 -20.71 22.88 5.43
N ARG A 508 -20.20 23.31 4.27
CA ARG A 508 -20.84 24.36 3.45
C ARG A 508 -22.23 23.94 2.97
N ILE A 509 -22.40 22.68 2.61
CA ILE A 509 -23.70 22.12 2.21
C ILE A 509 -24.71 22.22 3.37
N ILE A 510 -24.37 21.72 4.56
CA ILE A 510 -25.30 21.79 5.71
C ILE A 510 -25.57 23.24 6.17
N GLU A 511 -24.60 24.15 6.04
CA GLU A 511 -24.86 25.57 6.30
C GLU A 511 -25.80 26.17 5.25
N THR A 512 -25.69 25.77 3.98
CA THR A 512 -26.62 26.22 2.92
C THR A 512 -28.03 25.72 3.20
N ILE A 513 -28.19 24.45 3.57
CA ILE A 513 -29.48 23.86 3.95
C ILE A 513 -30.11 24.65 5.10
N ASP A 514 -29.34 24.93 6.16
CA ASP A 514 -29.83 25.68 7.31
C ASP A 514 -30.19 27.13 6.95
N THR A 515 -29.38 27.80 6.11
CA THR A 515 -29.58 29.21 5.74
C THR A 515 -30.86 29.41 4.93
N PHE A 516 -31.14 28.52 3.98
CA PHE A 516 -32.35 28.59 3.17
C PHE A 516 -33.53 27.81 3.77
N ASN A 517 -33.34 27.17 4.92
CA ASN A 517 -34.32 26.32 5.59
C ASN A 517 -34.90 25.24 4.64
N LEU A 518 -34.02 24.59 3.90
CA LEU A 518 -34.40 23.58 2.90
C LEU A 518 -34.92 22.33 3.60
N SER A 519 -36.00 21.76 3.08
CA SER A 519 -36.66 20.59 3.65
C SER A 519 -36.69 19.38 2.71
N ASN A 520 -36.26 19.54 1.45
CA ASN A 520 -36.27 18.51 0.41
C ASN A 520 -34.87 18.31 -0.21
N VAL A 521 -33.92 17.74 0.55
CA VAL A 521 -32.52 17.66 0.11
C VAL A 521 -31.99 16.23 0.14
N ILE A 522 -31.38 15.84 -0.99
CA ILE A 522 -30.54 14.65 -1.12
C ILE A 522 -29.09 15.10 -1.38
N LEU A 523 -28.16 14.66 -0.53
CA LEU A 523 -26.73 14.72 -0.81
C LEU A 523 -26.27 13.37 -1.32
N ALA A 524 -25.80 13.32 -2.57
CA ALA A 524 -25.23 12.17 -3.23
C ALA A 524 -23.73 12.39 -3.44
N ALA A 525 -22.89 11.78 -2.61
CA ALA A 525 -21.49 12.16 -2.53
C ALA A 525 -20.51 10.99 -2.60
N PHE A 526 -19.47 11.14 -3.44
CA PHE A 526 -18.24 10.37 -3.31
C PHE A 526 -17.38 10.93 -2.18
N SER A 527 -16.96 10.13 -1.21
CA SER A 527 -16.07 10.59 -0.12
C SER A 527 -15.42 9.44 0.65
N PRO A 528 -14.29 9.70 1.35
CA PRO A 528 -13.77 8.78 2.35
C PRO A 528 -14.78 8.60 3.48
N TYR A 529 -15.14 7.36 3.84
CA TYR A 529 -16.11 7.11 4.91
C TYR A 529 -15.59 7.40 6.33
N GLN A 530 -14.29 7.72 6.46
CA GLN A 530 -13.64 7.93 7.76
C GLN A 530 -14.32 9.01 8.62
N PHE A 531 -14.97 10.01 8.02
CA PHE A 531 -15.66 11.02 8.82
C PHE A 531 -16.83 10.45 9.64
N ARG A 532 -17.39 9.31 9.23
CA ARG A 532 -18.52 8.62 9.91
C ARG A 532 -18.08 7.70 11.05
N VAL A 533 -16.82 7.28 11.09
CA VAL A 533 -16.31 6.40 12.16
C VAL A 533 -16.00 7.14 13.47
N GLY A 534 -16.03 8.48 13.46
CA GLY A 534 -15.97 9.31 14.67
C GLY A 534 -14.57 9.58 15.21
N GLY A 535 -14.40 9.42 16.52
CA GLY A 535 -13.21 9.77 17.30
C GLY A 535 -12.94 11.28 17.42
N ASP A 536 -11.79 11.65 17.99
CA ASP A 536 -11.40 13.06 18.26
C ASP A 536 -11.26 13.88 16.97
N TYR A 537 -10.94 13.18 15.87
CA TYR A 537 -10.67 13.84 14.60
C TYR A 537 -11.95 14.33 13.93
N PHE A 538 -12.97 13.47 13.81
CA PHE A 538 -14.20 13.76 13.06
C PHE A 538 -15.47 13.85 13.92
N GLY A 539 -15.47 13.36 15.16
CA GLY A 539 -16.69 13.20 15.96
C GLY A 539 -17.51 14.48 16.14
N LYS A 540 -16.86 15.62 16.36
CA LYS A 540 -17.57 16.92 16.47
C LYS A 540 -18.24 17.33 15.16
N PHE A 541 -17.54 17.19 14.05
CA PHE A 541 -18.07 17.48 12.71
C PHE A 541 -19.20 16.52 12.34
N TYR A 542 -19.02 15.21 12.52
CA TYR A 542 -20.05 14.23 12.17
C TYR A 542 -21.33 14.41 12.99
N LYS A 543 -21.21 14.72 14.29
CA LYS A 543 -22.37 15.06 15.13
C LYS A 543 -23.12 16.29 14.62
N ARG A 544 -22.43 17.29 14.07
CA ARG A 544 -23.05 18.47 13.46
C ARG A 544 -23.69 18.13 12.12
N PHE A 545 -23.05 17.29 11.31
CA PHE A 545 -23.56 16.79 10.04
C PHE A 545 -24.88 16.04 10.24
N LEU A 546 -24.92 15.10 11.20
CA LEU A 546 -26.11 14.31 11.54
C LEU A 546 -27.29 15.12 12.11
N ARG A 547 -27.12 16.40 12.44
CA ARG A 547 -28.25 17.28 12.80
C ARG A 547 -29.02 17.78 11.58
N THR A 548 -28.42 17.70 10.40
CA THR A 548 -28.99 18.21 9.14
C THR A 548 -29.18 17.08 8.13
N LEU A 549 -28.25 16.13 8.03
CA LEU A 549 -28.27 15.07 7.01
C LEU A 549 -28.00 13.69 7.64
N HIS A 550 -28.84 12.71 7.32
CA HIS A 550 -28.76 11.32 7.79
C HIS A 550 -28.39 10.37 6.65
N PRO A 551 -27.52 9.36 6.88
CA PRO A 551 -27.11 8.41 5.85
C PRO A 551 -28.27 7.49 5.45
N ILE A 552 -28.50 7.30 4.15
CA ILE A 552 -29.61 6.51 3.61
C ILE A 552 -29.14 5.14 3.12
N THR A 553 -28.11 5.15 2.27
CA THR A 553 -27.53 3.97 1.61
C THR A 553 -26.27 4.38 0.85
N GLY A 554 -25.55 3.42 0.30
CA GLY A 554 -24.42 3.66 -0.58
C GLY A 554 -23.67 2.38 -0.94
N PHE A 555 -22.52 2.57 -1.55
CA PHE A 555 -21.56 1.52 -1.82
C PHE A 555 -20.13 2.00 -1.56
N LEU A 556 -19.24 1.04 -1.32
CA LEU A 556 -17.83 1.19 -1.02
C LEU A 556 -17.03 0.44 -2.09
N PHE A 557 -16.03 1.09 -2.68
CA PHE A 557 -15.16 0.51 -3.69
C PHE A 557 -13.71 0.93 -3.46
N SER A 558 -12.76 0.22 -4.06
CA SER A 558 -11.33 0.54 -3.89
C SER A 558 -11.03 1.91 -4.47
N ALA A 559 -10.27 2.72 -3.75
CA ALA A 559 -9.82 4.02 -4.23
C ALA A 559 -8.91 3.88 -5.45
N GLY A 560 -8.26 2.72 -5.65
CA GLY A 560 -7.44 2.43 -6.83
C GLY A 560 -8.22 2.35 -8.15
N GLU A 561 -9.55 2.39 -8.09
CA GLU A 561 -10.40 2.58 -9.26
C GLU A 561 -10.31 4.01 -9.82
N PHE A 562 -9.88 4.98 -9.01
CA PHE A 562 -9.50 6.31 -9.50
C PHE A 562 -8.07 6.27 -10.06
N SER A 563 -7.83 7.03 -11.13
CA SER A 563 -6.49 7.10 -11.74
C SER A 563 -5.45 7.63 -10.75
N ASP A 564 -4.29 6.96 -10.68
CA ASP A 564 -3.13 7.33 -9.84
C ASP A 564 -3.38 7.36 -8.32
N VAL A 565 -4.36 6.56 -7.83
CA VAL A 565 -4.67 6.40 -6.40
C VAL A 565 -4.29 5.00 -5.92
N SER A 566 -3.81 4.88 -4.67
CA SER A 566 -3.49 3.57 -4.06
C SER A 566 -4.75 2.70 -3.92
N THR A 567 -4.59 1.40 -4.15
CA THR A 567 -5.63 0.36 -3.96
C THR A 567 -5.92 0.03 -2.50
N ASP A 568 -5.16 0.58 -1.56
CA ASP A 568 -5.12 0.13 -0.17
C ASP A 568 -6.19 0.80 0.71
N TRP A 569 -7.04 1.65 0.16
CA TRP A 569 -8.12 2.27 0.92
C TRP A 569 -9.39 2.38 0.08
N GLY A 570 -10.53 2.55 0.74
CA GLY A 570 -11.83 2.59 0.09
C GLY A 570 -12.46 3.99 0.03
N VAL A 571 -13.18 4.25 -1.06
CA VAL A 571 -14.04 5.42 -1.26
C VAL A 571 -15.49 4.96 -1.26
N THR A 572 -16.37 5.77 -0.67
CA THR A 572 -17.81 5.50 -0.71
C THR A 572 -18.51 6.45 -1.65
N PHE A 573 -19.51 5.96 -2.37
CA PHE A 573 -20.63 6.78 -2.79
C PHE A 573 -21.75 6.61 -1.76
N SER A 574 -22.24 7.71 -1.19
CA SER A 574 -23.27 7.67 -0.15
C SER A 574 -24.38 8.68 -0.44
N LEU A 575 -25.61 8.28 -0.17
CA LEU A 575 -26.79 9.15 -0.16
C LEU A 575 -27.10 9.58 1.27
N TYR A 576 -27.38 10.86 1.46
CA TYR A 576 -27.85 11.44 2.72
C TYR A 576 -29.12 12.27 2.49
N SER A 577 -30.02 12.31 3.47
CA SER A 577 -31.23 13.14 3.41
C SER A 577 -31.47 13.89 4.72
N ASN A 578 -32.10 15.06 4.62
CA ASN A 578 -32.63 15.82 5.75
C ASN A 578 -34.09 15.44 6.08
N GLU A 579 -34.63 14.41 5.44
CA GLU A 579 -36.01 13.93 5.63
C GLU A 579 -36.07 12.64 6.44
N ASP A 580 -37.09 12.53 7.29
CA ASP A 580 -37.30 11.38 8.17
C ASP A 580 -37.84 10.13 7.45
N ILE A 581 -38.31 10.26 6.20
CA ILE A 581 -38.89 9.16 5.42
C ILE A 581 -37.84 8.13 4.99
N PHE A 582 -36.55 8.51 5.01
CA PHE A 582 -35.45 7.59 4.75
C PHE A 582 -34.89 7.09 6.08
N HIS A 583 -35.04 5.78 6.34
CA HIS A 583 -34.41 5.18 7.51
C HIS A 583 -32.89 5.28 7.42
N ALA A 584 -32.27 5.75 8.51
CA ALA A 584 -30.82 5.82 8.58
C ALA A 584 -30.22 4.41 8.45
N SER A 585 -29.38 4.20 7.45
CA SER A 585 -28.61 2.96 7.28
C SER A 585 -27.12 3.26 7.31
N GLU A 586 -26.40 2.52 8.13
CA GLU A 586 -24.94 2.56 8.18
C GLU A 586 -24.31 1.38 7.42
N ASP A 587 -25.12 0.60 6.70
CA ASP A 587 -24.65 -0.52 5.88
C ASP A 587 -24.35 -0.05 4.45
N LEU A 588 -23.20 -0.44 3.92
CA LEU A 588 -22.78 -0.17 2.55
C LEU A 588 -22.51 -1.47 1.81
N GLN A 589 -22.87 -1.54 0.54
CA GLN A 589 -22.41 -2.64 -0.31
C GLN A 589 -20.92 -2.47 -0.61
N ILE A 590 -20.13 -3.53 -0.47
CA ILE A 590 -18.74 -3.55 -0.91
C ILE A 590 -18.76 -4.00 -2.37
N CYS A 591 -18.37 -3.12 -3.28
CA CYS A 591 -18.37 -3.36 -4.71
C CYS A 591 -16.93 -3.52 -5.23
N ASN A 592 -16.78 -4.41 -6.20
CA ASN A 592 -15.54 -4.64 -6.93
C ASN A 592 -15.81 -4.58 -8.43
N PHE A 593 -14.85 -4.06 -9.19
CA PHE A 593 -14.92 -4.02 -10.64
C PHE A 593 -14.06 -5.15 -11.22
N GLU A 594 -14.72 -6.17 -11.78
CA GLU A 594 -14.06 -7.31 -12.44
C GLU A 594 -14.81 -7.67 -13.73
N ASP A 595 -14.08 -8.12 -14.74
CA ASP A 595 -14.64 -8.60 -16.02
C ASP A 595 -15.60 -7.60 -16.70
N ASN A 596 -15.26 -6.30 -16.66
CA ASN A 596 -16.08 -5.20 -17.19
C ASN A 596 -17.46 -5.06 -16.52
N SER A 597 -17.60 -5.57 -15.29
CA SER A 597 -18.84 -5.46 -14.52
C SER A 597 -18.57 -5.10 -13.05
N ILE A 598 -19.53 -4.44 -12.43
CA ILE A 598 -19.51 -4.20 -10.98
C ILE A 598 -20.26 -5.35 -10.30
N SER A 599 -19.61 -6.00 -9.34
CA SER A 599 -20.21 -7.02 -8.49
C SER A 599 -20.12 -6.63 -7.02
N THR A 600 -21.13 -7.02 -6.23
CA THR A 600 -21.13 -6.85 -4.78
C THR A 600 -20.46 -8.06 -4.14
N ILE A 601 -19.37 -7.81 -3.41
CA ILE A 601 -18.54 -8.84 -2.76
C ILE A 601 -18.78 -8.94 -1.25
N GLY A 602 -19.61 -8.07 -0.69
CA GLY A 602 -19.98 -8.09 0.71
C GLY A 602 -20.76 -6.86 1.15
N THR A 603 -20.94 -6.73 2.46
CA THR A 603 -21.56 -5.58 3.11
C THR A 603 -20.63 -5.06 4.20
N LYS A 604 -20.60 -3.75 4.39
CA LYS A 604 -19.80 -3.04 5.38
C LYS A 604 -20.70 -2.33 6.39
N GLU A 605 -20.56 -2.65 7.67
CA GLU A 605 -21.17 -1.86 8.76
C GLU A 605 -20.27 -0.65 9.06
N VAL A 606 -20.78 0.58 8.92
CA VAL A 606 -20.06 1.82 9.28
C VAL A 606 -20.40 2.20 10.73
N ARG A 607 -19.58 1.74 11.67
CA ARG A 607 -19.78 2.04 13.10
C ARG A 607 -19.11 3.34 13.51
N THR A 608 -19.89 4.26 14.07
CA THR A 608 -19.36 5.44 14.78
C THR A 608 -18.84 5.07 16.16
N VAL A 609 -17.59 5.44 16.45
CA VAL A 609 -16.97 5.26 17.77
C VAL A 609 -16.71 6.62 18.41
N SER A 610 -17.21 6.81 19.63
CA SER A 610 -16.95 8.03 20.40
C SER A 610 -15.52 8.05 20.93
N GLU A 611 -15.02 9.25 21.27
CA GLU A 611 -13.72 9.41 21.94
C GLU A 611 -13.63 8.55 23.22
N LYS A 612 -14.66 8.57 24.07
CA LYS A 612 -14.73 7.78 25.32
C LYS A 612 -14.63 6.28 25.03
N ASN A 613 -15.25 5.80 23.97
CA ASN A 613 -15.33 4.36 23.66
C ASN A 613 -14.20 3.85 22.76
N SER A 614 -13.13 4.64 22.56
CA SER A 614 -12.01 4.22 21.72
C SER A 614 -11.00 3.38 22.51
N LEU A 615 -10.47 2.31 21.91
CA LEU A 615 -9.39 1.51 22.51
C LEU A 615 -8.15 2.37 22.84
N SER A 616 -7.86 3.37 22.00
CA SER A 616 -6.80 4.36 22.21
C SER A 616 -6.96 5.22 23.45
N ASN A 617 -8.18 5.51 23.90
CA ASN A 617 -8.41 6.26 25.13
C ASN A 617 -8.53 5.35 26.34
N TRP A 618 -9.16 4.19 26.20
CA TRP A 618 -9.22 3.17 27.24
C TRP A 618 -7.83 2.84 27.81
N ILE A 619 -6.80 2.70 26.96
CA ILE A 619 -5.44 2.43 27.44
C ILE A 619 -4.81 3.65 28.19
N LYS A 620 -5.21 4.88 27.86
CA LYS A 620 -4.68 6.13 28.45
C LYS A 620 -5.37 6.52 29.75
N GLU A 621 -6.63 6.14 29.96
CA GLU A 621 -7.44 6.50 31.14
C GLU A 621 -6.76 6.23 32.48
N VAL A 622 -5.95 5.17 32.55
CA VAL A 622 -5.26 4.76 33.79
C VAL A 622 -3.93 5.47 34.01
N GLN A 623 -3.47 6.28 33.04
CA GLN A 623 -2.21 7.02 33.12
C GLN A 623 -2.42 8.36 33.81
N THR A 624 -2.19 8.38 35.12
CA THR A 624 -2.15 9.60 35.95
C THR A 624 -0.70 10.01 36.22
N GLU A 625 -0.45 11.28 36.54
CA GLU A 625 0.89 11.77 36.94
C GLU A 625 1.49 10.90 38.06
N GLU A 626 0.70 10.60 39.09
CA GLU A 626 1.06 9.69 40.18
C GLU A 626 1.49 8.30 39.67
N SER A 627 0.77 7.73 38.70
CA SER A 627 1.11 6.40 38.16
C SER A 627 2.40 6.42 37.34
N MET A 628 2.69 7.52 36.67
CA MET A 628 3.83 7.67 35.79
C MET A 628 5.12 8.00 36.54
N GLY A 629 5.01 8.69 37.69
CA GLY A 629 6.16 9.21 38.42
C GLY A 629 6.78 10.42 37.73
N ASP A 630 8.00 10.77 38.14
CA ASP A 630 8.70 11.94 37.63
C ASP A 630 9.04 11.81 36.15
N LYS A 631 8.84 12.90 35.41
CA LYS A 631 9.32 13.03 34.04
C LYS A 631 10.85 13.03 34.04
N LEU A 632 11.44 12.16 33.23
CA LEU A 632 12.89 12.05 33.13
C LEU A 632 13.49 13.13 32.22
N GLU A 633 14.65 13.64 32.63
CA GLU A 633 15.43 14.61 31.86
C GLU A 633 15.90 14.01 30.53
N ALA A 634 16.08 14.85 29.51
CA ALA A 634 16.64 14.39 28.24
C ALA A 634 18.02 13.73 28.47
N ARG A 635 18.31 12.65 27.72
CA ARG A 635 19.53 11.82 27.86
C ARG A 635 19.67 10.99 29.14
N SER A 636 18.78 11.12 30.12
CA SER A 636 18.73 10.19 31.27
C SER A 636 18.11 8.83 30.92
N TYR A 637 17.63 8.68 29.68
CA TYR A 637 17.12 7.44 29.10
C TYR A 637 17.50 7.35 27.62
N THR A 638 17.49 6.13 27.10
CA THR A 638 17.89 5.81 25.72
C THR A 638 16.66 5.57 24.85
N ALA A 639 16.39 6.47 23.92
CA ALA A 639 15.31 6.30 22.95
C ALA A 639 15.66 5.27 21.87
N LEU A 640 14.66 4.58 21.33
CA LEU A 640 14.81 3.50 20.38
C LEU A 640 14.22 3.84 19.01
N THR A 641 14.82 3.27 17.96
CA THR A 641 14.29 3.25 16.58
C THR A 641 13.87 1.85 16.14
N SER A 642 14.39 0.82 16.79
CA SER A 642 14.06 -0.61 16.62
C SER A 642 14.51 -1.36 17.88
N ALA A 643 14.30 -2.67 17.94
CA ALA A 643 14.76 -3.52 19.05
C ALA A 643 16.24 -3.36 19.40
N ILE A 644 17.12 -3.19 18.40
CA ILE A 644 18.58 -3.22 18.58
C ILE A 644 19.28 -1.89 18.33
N ASN A 645 18.54 -0.85 17.92
CA ASN A 645 19.13 0.44 17.57
C ASN A 645 18.58 1.56 18.45
N ALA A 646 19.49 2.26 19.14
CA ALA A 646 19.21 3.52 19.80
C ALA A 646 19.00 4.67 18.79
N CYS A 647 18.35 5.74 19.23
CA CYS A 647 18.13 6.95 18.45
C CYS A 647 19.27 7.95 18.65
N GLU A 648 19.89 8.40 17.58
CA GLU A 648 20.85 9.50 17.57
C GLU A 648 20.09 10.81 17.24
N GLY A 649 19.79 11.65 18.23
CA GLY A 649 19.13 12.94 17.99
C GLY A 649 18.20 13.46 19.09
N LEU A 650 17.51 14.57 18.78
CA LEU A 650 16.54 15.23 19.67
C LEU A 650 15.35 14.32 19.99
N GLN A 651 15.15 14.09 21.28
CA GLN A 651 14.02 13.33 21.82
C GLN A 651 12.79 14.24 21.87
N VAL A 652 11.73 13.89 21.14
CA VAL A 652 10.55 14.76 20.97
C VAL A 652 9.43 14.44 21.99
N GLY A 653 9.66 13.54 22.95
CA GLY A 653 8.65 13.15 23.94
C GLY A 653 9.21 12.86 25.35
N ALA A 654 8.32 12.38 26.22
CA ALA A 654 8.58 12.18 27.64
C ALA A 654 8.61 10.70 28.02
N TYR A 655 9.65 10.29 28.74
CA TYR A 655 9.77 9.03 29.46
C TYR A 655 9.73 9.32 30.96
N TYR A 656 9.23 8.39 31.77
CA TYR A 656 8.96 8.64 33.21
C TYR A 656 9.54 7.56 34.10
N SER A 657 9.84 7.90 35.35
CA SER A 657 10.58 7.04 36.29
C SER A 657 9.91 5.69 36.61
N ASN A 658 8.58 5.60 36.59
CA ASN A 658 7.87 4.32 36.78
C ASN A 658 7.70 3.50 35.50
N SER A 659 8.23 3.97 34.36
CA SER A 659 8.07 3.31 33.07
C SER A 659 9.13 2.23 32.86
N PHE A 660 8.71 1.03 32.47
CA PHE A 660 9.60 -0.07 32.07
C PHE A 660 9.40 -0.50 30.61
N GLY A 661 8.61 0.25 29.85
CA GLY A 661 8.46 0.09 28.41
C GLY A 661 7.66 1.22 27.78
N TYR A 662 7.49 1.13 26.47
CA TYR A 662 6.71 2.07 25.68
C TYR A 662 5.93 1.33 24.60
N MET A 663 4.61 1.55 24.51
CA MET A 663 3.79 1.04 23.41
C MET A 663 3.64 2.15 22.36
N TYR A 664 4.27 1.96 21.21
CA TYR A 664 4.04 2.77 20.02
C TYR A 664 2.73 2.32 19.37
N PHE A 665 1.83 3.26 19.12
CA PHE A 665 0.70 3.06 18.22
C PHE A 665 0.23 4.36 17.57
N ILE A 666 -0.26 4.28 16.34
CA ILE A 666 -0.89 5.40 15.64
C ILE A 666 -2.39 5.15 15.51
N GLY A 667 -3.18 6.18 15.82
CA GLY A 667 -4.62 6.16 15.59
C GLY A 667 -5.38 5.15 16.45
N ASN A 668 -6.67 5.02 16.15
CA ASN A 668 -7.56 4.02 16.74
C ASN A 668 -8.17 3.14 15.65
N ASP A 669 -7.47 2.98 14.53
CA ASP A 669 -7.99 2.39 13.31
C ASP A 669 -7.24 1.11 12.90
N VAL A 670 -7.90 0.30 12.07
CA VAL A 670 -7.38 -1.01 11.65
C VAL A 670 -6.19 -0.88 10.69
N GLU A 671 -6.13 0.16 9.84
CA GLU A 671 -5.06 0.40 8.85
C GLU A 671 -3.65 0.43 9.48
N HIS A 672 -3.53 0.98 10.68
CA HIS A 672 -2.23 1.11 11.36
C HIS A 672 -1.82 -0.15 12.15
N SER A 673 -2.67 -1.18 12.21
CA SER A 673 -2.47 -2.38 13.03
C SER A 673 -1.18 -3.15 12.71
N ASP A 674 -0.87 -3.31 11.42
CA ASP A 674 0.31 -4.10 11.01
C ASP A 674 1.61 -3.28 10.98
N THR A 675 1.54 -1.97 10.75
CA THR A 675 2.74 -1.16 10.45
C THR A 675 3.11 -0.19 11.56
N ALA A 676 2.17 0.18 12.43
CA ALA A 676 2.38 1.22 13.43
C ALA A 676 1.85 0.79 14.81
N VAL A 677 2.21 -0.43 15.24
CA VAL A 677 1.97 -0.94 16.59
C VAL A 677 3.20 -1.73 17.03
N SER A 678 3.86 -1.33 18.12
CA SER A 678 5.06 -2.00 18.66
C SER A 678 5.23 -1.73 20.15
N ILE A 679 5.88 -2.63 20.88
CA ILE A 679 6.28 -2.42 22.28
C ILE A 679 7.79 -2.43 22.38
N PHE A 680 8.33 -1.49 23.15
CA PHE A 680 9.76 -1.27 23.34
C PHE A 680 10.11 -1.32 24.83
N SER A 681 11.36 -1.66 25.16
CA SER A 681 11.89 -1.57 26.54
C SER A 681 12.18 -0.14 26.99
N SER A 682 12.18 0.83 26.07
CA SER A 682 12.31 2.26 26.35
C SER A 682 11.55 3.09 25.32
N TYR A 683 11.58 4.41 25.45
CA TYR A 683 10.85 5.35 24.61
C TYR A 683 11.10 5.17 23.09
N PHE A 684 10.05 5.25 22.27
CA PHE A 684 10.16 5.25 20.81
C PHE A 684 10.17 6.67 20.22
N LYS A 685 11.09 6.94 19.28
CA LYS A 685 11.40 8.28 18.75
C LYS A 685 10.22 9.15 18.26
N SER A 686 9.09 8.55 17.87
CA SER A 686 8.00 9.25 17.17
C SER A 686 6.94 9.88 18.08
N GLY A 687 6.99 9.67 19.40
CA GLY A 687 6.05 10.28 20.36
C GLY A 687 4.57 9.89 20.23
N HIS A 688 4.22 8.99 19.32
CA HIS A 688 2.86 8.46 19.16
C HIS A 688 2.73 7.15 19.96
N GLY A 689 2.06 7.18 21.10
CA GLY A 689 1.94 6.00 21.95
C GLY A 689 1.87 6.35 23.43
N ILE A 690 2.18 5.37 24.26
CA ILE A 690 2.14 5.51 25.72
C ILE A 690 3.32 4.85 26.41
N ASN A 691 3.71 5.39 27.56
CA ASN A 691 4.62 4.71 28.48
C ASN A 691 3.91 3.56 29.21
N ILE A 692 4.61 2.46 29.47
CA ILE A 692 4.07 1.28 30.13
C ILE A 692 4.66 1.17 31.54
N ASN A 693 3.78 1.04 32.53
CA ASN A 693 4.08 0.88 33.95
C ASN A 693 3.20 -0.23 34.56
N LYS A 694 3.31 -0.46 35.87
CA LYS A 694 2.55 -1.53 36.54
C LYS A 694 1.03 -1.33 36.46
N LYS A 695 0.55 -0.08 36.43
CA LYS A 695 -0.88 0.26 36.46
C LYS A 695 -1.57 0.01 35.12
N ASN A 696 -0.87 0.22 34.00
CA ASN A 696 -1.44 0.06 32.66
C ASN A 696 -0.94 -1.17 31.88
N LEU A 697 -0.11 -2.02 32.50
CA LEU A 697 0.46 -3.21 31.85
C LEU A 697 -0.61 -4.10 31.19
N ILE A 698 -1.68 -4.46 31.93
CA ILE A 698 -2.74 -5.35 31.42
C ILE A 698 -3.48 -4.70 30.23
N ARG A 699 -3.87 -3.42 30.34
CA ARG A 699 -4.49 -2.69 29.22
C ARG A 699 -3.55 -2.58 28.02
N SER A 700 -2.24 -2.47 28.25
CA SER A 700 -1.24 -2.38 27.19
C SER A 700 -1.08 -3.68 26.40
N VAL A 701 -0.98 -4.83 27.09
CA VAL A 701 -0.87 -6.13 26.40
C VAL A 701 -2.14 -6.50 25.66
N ILE A 702 -3.32 -6.20 26.23
CA ILE A 702 -4.61 -6.38 25.55
C ILE A 702 -4.67 -5.50 24.29
N SER A 703 -4.44 -4.19 24.42
CA SER A 703 -4.50 -3.25 23.29
C SER A 703 -3.49 -3.60 22.20
N PHE A 704 -2.28 -4.01 22.56
CA PHE A 704 -1.28 -4.47 21.60
C PHE A 704 -1.76 -5.71 20.85
N ALA A 705 -2.20 -6.73 21.57
CA ALA A 705 -2.63 -7.99 20.97
C ALA A 705 -3.84 -7.80 20.05
N ILE A 706 -4.87 -7.07 20.49
CA ILE A 706 -6.06 -6.76 19.70
C ILE A 706 -5.69 -6.09 18.38
N ARG A 707 -4.83 -5.05 18.43
CA ARG A 707 -4.40 -4.36 17.21
C ARG A 707 -3.59 -5.29 16.32
N ARG A 708 -2.58 -5.99 16.86
CA ARG A 708 -1.71 -6.89 16.08
C ARG A 708 -2.45 -8.09 15.48
N CYS A 709 -3.60 -8.46 16.03
CA CYS A 709 -4.39 -9.58 15.55
C CYS A 709 -5.49 -9.16 14.54
N ALA A 710 -5.81 -7.87 14.41
CA ALA A 710 -6.79 -7.38 13.46
C ALA A 710 -6.33 -7.59 12.01
N ASP A 711 -7.24 -8.04 11.14
CA ASP A 711 -6.95 -8.27 9.73
C ASP A 711 -7.33 -7.05 8.90
N TYR A 712 -6.32 -6.42 8.31
CA TYR A 712 -6.52 -5.25 7.47
C TYR A 712 -6.93 -5.64 6.04
N LYS A 713 -7.91 -4.90 5.51
CA LYS A 713 -8.37 -4.90 4.12
C LYS A 713 -8.63 -3.46 3.69
N TRP A 714 -8.59 -3.20 2.38
CA TRP A 714 -8.80 -1.85 1.84
C TRP A 714 -10.13 -1.21 2.26
N PHE A 715 -11.16 -2.02 2.54
CA PHE A 715 -12.50 -1.59 2.94
C PHE A 715 -12.75 -1.50 4.45
N ASN A 716 -11.81 -1.92 5.29
CA ASN A 716 -11.95 -1.84 6.76
C ASN A 716 -10.89 -0.97 7.44
N GLY A 717 -9.91 -0.46 6.68
CA GLY A 717 -8.76 0.25 7.25
C GLY A 717 -9.12 1.45 8.13
N LYS A 718 -10.21 2.16 7.83
CA LYS A 718 -10.63 3.33 8.62
C LYS A 718 -11.55 2.97 9.78
N ASP A 719 -11.86 1.70 9.98
CA ASP A 719 -12.73 1.25 11.07
C ASP A 719 -12.03 1.46 12.41
N ALA A 720 -12.78 1.95 13.39
CA ALA A 720 -12.25 2.24 14.70
C ALA A 720 -12.41 1.05 15.67
N PHE A 721 -11.39 0.79 16.49
CA PHE A 721 -11.50 -0.15 17.61
C PHE A 721 -12.42 0.42 18.70
N TYR A 722 -13.26 -0.43 19.27
CA TYR A 722 -14.31 -0.08 20.22
C TYR A 722 -14.07 -0.75 21.58
N MET A 723 -14.21 0.02 22.65
CA MET A 723 -14.09 -0.45 24.02
C MET A 723 -15.05 0.34 24.91
N ASP A 724 -16.12 -0.29 25.37
CA ASP A 724 -17.03 0.27 26.37
C ASP A 724 -16.78 -0.32 27.76
N ASP A 725 -17.56 0.14 28.74
CA ASP A 725 -17.38 -0.23 30.15
C ASP A 725 -17.66 -1.75 30.36
N ASP A 726 -18.68 -2.30 29.70
CA ASP A 726 -19.07 -3.72 29.78
C ASP A 726 -18.03 -4.66 29.13
N ILE A 727 -17.51 -4.29 27.95
CA ILE A 727 -16.44 -5.05 27.27
C ILE A 727 -15.16 -4.94 28.10
N SER A 728 -14.82 -3.74 28.58
CA SER A 728 -13.65 -3.51 29.43
C SER A 728 -13.69 -4.41 30.67
N GLU A 729 -14.83 -4.49 31.37
CA GLU A 729 -14.98 -5.37 32.52
C GLU A 729 -14.77 -6.85 32.15
N LYS A 730 -15.34 -7.31 31.03
CA LYS A 730 -15.15 -8.70 30.56
C LYS A 730 -13.68 -9.01 30.26
N VAL A 731 -13.00 -8.18 29.47
CA VAL A 731 -11.60 -8.44 29.09
C VAL A 731 -10.63 -8.33 30.26
N LEU A 732 -10.92 -7.50 31.26
CA LEU A 732 -10.07 -7.35 32.45
C LEU A 732 -10.27 -8.48 33.48
N ASN A 733 -11.41 -9.18 33.44
CA ASN A 733 -11.71 -10.32 34.29
C ASN A 733 -11.42 -11.68 33.63
N ASP A 734 -11.14 -11.71 32.33
CA ASP A 734 -10.76 -12.93 31.62
C ASP A 734 -9.26 -13.19 31.72
N ALA A 735 -8.87 -13.98 32.72
CA ALA A 735 -7.47 -14.35 32.94
C ALA A 735 -6.84 -15.12 31.76
N GLN A 736 -7.64 -15.93 31.04
CA GLN A 736 -7.15 -16.68 29.88
C GLN A 736 -6.81 -15.73 28.73
N PHE A 737 -7.74 -14.84 28.40
CA PHE A 737 -7.53 -13.84 27.35
C PHE A 737 -6.34 -12.90 27.66
N ILE A 738 -6.18 -12.49 28.92
CA ILE A 738 -5.01 -11.71 29.36
C ILE A 738 -3.71 -12.49 29.14
N GLY A 739 -3.69 -13.79 29.46
CA GLY A 739 -2.54 -14.68 29.28
C GLY A 739 -2.14 -14.77 27.80
N ASP A 740 -3.12 -15.01 26.93
CA ASP A 740 -2.93 -15.08 25.49
C ASP A 740 -2.39 -13.76 24.92
N CYS A 741 -2.96 -12.63 25.33
CA CYS A 741 -2.50 -11.29 24.93
C CYS A 741 -1.07 -10.99 25.38
N LEU A 742 -0.69 -11.44 26.59
CA LEU A 742 0.67 -11.29 27.10
C LEU A 742 1.66 -12.10 26.27
N VAL A 743 1.34 -13.37 25.98
CA VAL A 743 2.21 -14.24 25.17
C VAL A 743 2.38 -13.67 23.75
N MET A 744 1.30 -13.19 23.13
CA MET A 744 1.36 -12.49 21.83
C MET A 744 2.25 -11.24 21.91
N SER A 745 2.17 -10.47 22.99
CA SER A 745 2.98 -9.25 23.20
C SER A 745 4.48 -9.51 23.34
N LEU A 746 4.87 -10.68 23.84
CA LEU A 746 6.27 -11.07 24.03
C LEU A 746 6.91 -11.71 22.79
N SER A 747 6.10 -12.22 21.86
CA SER A 747 6.54 -13.14 20.82
C SER A 747 6.31 -12.66 19.39
N GLN A 748 5.86 -11.43 19.18
CA GLN A 748 5.61 -10.85 17.86
C GLN A 748 6.92 -10.37 17.22
N TYR A 749 7.47 -11.11 16.26
CA TYR A 749 8.83 -10.86 15.74
C TYR A 749 9.08 -9.48 15.07
N ARG A 750 8.03 -8.77 14.60
CA ARG A 750 8.09 -7.45 13.94
C ARG A 750 7.61 -6.27 14.81
N ALA A 751 7.21 -6.52 16.06
CA ALA A 751 6.58 -5.52 16.91
C ALA A 751 6.92 -5.67 18.41
N SER A 752 7.44 -6.83 18.82
CA SER A 752 7.98 -7.08 20.16
C SER A 752 9.45 -6.67 20.19
N TYR A 753 9.69 -5.36 20.36
CA TYR A 753 11.00 -4.74 20.41
C TYR A 753 11.49 -4.54 21.85
N GLN A 754 11.06 -5.41 22.75
CA GLN A 754 11.52 -5.40 24.13
C GLN A 754 12.86 -6.14 24.20
N SER A 755 13.95 -5.37 24.29
CA SER A 755 15.33 -5.83 24.18
C SER A 755 16.21 -5.05 25.16
N SER A 756 17.22 -5.72 25.71
CA SER A 756 18.25 -5.05 26.50
C SER A 756 19.39 -4.62 25.60
N LEU A 757 19.90 -3.41 25.80
CA LEU A 757 20.99 -2.85 25.01
C LEU A 757 22.16 -2.47 25.91
N GLY A 758 23.34 -2.97 25.54
CA GLY A 758 24.62 -2.69 26.17
C GLY A 758 25.39 -1.58 25.46
N VAL A 759 26.61 -1.33 25.94
CA VAL A 759 27.50 -0.26 25.48
C VAL A 759 27.85 -0.32 23.99
N ASN A 760 27.76 -1.49 23.35
CA ASN A 760 28.06 -1.65 21.92
C ASN A 760 26.93 -1.19 21.00
N SER A 761 25.74 -0.93 21.55
CA SER A 761 24.51 -0.65 20.80
C SER A 761 23.95 0.75 21.09
N ILE A 762 24.65 1.50 21.93
CA ILE A 762 24.22 2.79 22.48
C ILE A 762 25.39 3.77 22.39
N SER A 763 25.12 5.03 22.05
CA SER A 763 26.15 6.08 22.02
C SER A 763 26.65 6.39 23.43
N ALA A 764 27.92 6.82 23.57
CA ALA A 764 28.62 6.96 24.86
C ALA A 764 27.95 7.85 25.93
N ASN A 765 26.98 8.69 25.56
CA ASN A 765 26.29 9.61 26.47
C ASN A 765 24.89 9.14 26.92
N TYR A 766 24.54 7.88 26.64
CA TYR A 766 23.22 7.33 26.92
C TYR A 766 23.33 6.06 27.78
N PRO A 767 22.40 5.86 28.73
CA PRO A 767 22.46 4.72 29.65
C PRO A 767 22.13 3.39 28.94
N GLU A 768 22.70 2.29 29.44
CA GLU A 768 22.30 0.93 29.04
C GLU A 768 20.79 0.71 29.26
N ILE A 769 20.15 -0.09 28.41
CA ILE A 769 18.73 -0.43 28.53
C ILE A 769 18.60 -1.79 29.22
N ALA A 770 17.94 -1.81 30.37
CA ALA A 770 17.46 -3.04 31.00
C ALA A 770 16.12 -3.45 30.38
N ASN A 771 15.91 -4.75 30.20
CA ASN A 771 14.69 -5.26 29.61
C ASN A 771 13.65 -5.59 30.69
N GLY A 772 12.80 -4.61 31.03
CA GLY A 772 11.69 -4.81 31.96
C GLY A 772 10.62 -5.83 31.52
N TRP A 773 10.73 -6.34 30.28
CA TRP A 773 9.85 -7.35 29.70
C TRP A 773 10.46 -8.75 29.64
N PHE A 774 11.68 -8.91 30.15
CA PHE A 774 12.33 -10.21 30.18
C PHE A 774 11.55 -11.18 31.06
N TYR A 775 11.24 -12.36 30.53
CA TYR A 775 10.22 -13.27 31.08
C TYR A 775 10.79 -14.47 31.85
N TYR A 776 12.11 -14.63 31.91
CA TYR A 776 12.75 -15.65 32.73
C TYR A 776 13.05 -15.12 34.14
N PRO A 777 12.86 -15.93 35.19
CA PRO A 777 13.32 -15.64 36.54
C PRO A 777 14.84 -15.41 36.60
N ASN A 778 15.25 -14.47 37.45
CA ASN A 778 16.67 -14.10 37.56
C ASN A 778 17.51 -15.20 38.20
N ASP A 779 16.95 -16.03 39.08
CA ASP A 779 17.68 -17.13 39.71
C ASP A 779 18.05 -18.23 38.70
N ILE A 780 17.23 -18.45 37.67
CA ILE A 780 17.55 -19.34 36.54
C ILE A 780 18.69 -18.76 35.73
N MET A 781 18.63 -17.45 35.43
CA MET A 781 19.68 -16.77 34.68
C MET A 781 21.00 -16.70 35.44
N GLU A 782 20.95 -16.49 36.76
CA GLU A 782 22.11 -16.57 37.66
C GLU A 782 22.78 -17.94 37.55
N LYS A 783 22.02 -19.03 37.70
CA LYS A 783 22.55 -20.40 37.58
C LYS A 783 23.18 -20.66 36.20
N LEU A 784 22.51 -20.24 35.13
CA LEU A 784 23.01 -20.38 33.76
C LEU A 784 24.31 -19.61 33.53
N TYR A 785 24.37 -18.34 33.93
CA TYR A 785 25.57 -17.51 33.80
C TYR A 785 26.69 -17.90 34.77
N GLY A 786 26.37 -18.52 35.91
CA GLY A 786 27.36 -19.01 36.86
C GLY A 786 28.06 -20.29 36.41
N GLN A 787 27.42 -21.07 35.53
CA GLN A 787 27.93 -22.35 35.03
C GLN A 787 28.51 -22.28 33.60
N VAL A 788 28.26 -21.19 32.86
CA VAL A 788 28.67 -21.07 31.47
C VAL A 788 30.20 -20.92 31.34
N THR A 789 30.78 -21.69 30.43
CA THR A 789 32.20 -21.56 30.05
C THR A 789 32.31 -20.73 28.78
N VAL A 790 33.03 -19.61 28.83
CA VAL A 790 33.24 -18.70 27.69
C VAL A 790 34.72 -18.44 27.43
N SER A 791 35.07 -17.98 26.23
CA SER A 791 36.44 -17.57 25.88
C SER A 791 36.93 -16.42 26.76
N ASP A 792 38.24 -16.31 26.98
CA ASP A 792 38.84 -15.28 27.83
C ASP A 792 38.36 -13.86 27.51
N GLY A 793 38.26 -13.51 26.21
CA GLY A 793 37.77 -12.19 25.77
C GLY A 793 36.32 -11.86 26.14
N LEU A 794 35.50 -12.83 26.54
CA LEU A 794 34.11 -12.63 26.97
C LEU A 794 33.90 -12.87 28.48
N ARG A 795 34.90 -13.38 29.19
CA ARG A 795 34.78 -13.72 30.62
C ARG A 795 34.33 -12.51 31.44
N ALA A 796 34.93 -11.34 31.20
CA ALA A 796 34.57 -10.11 31.91
C ALA A 796 33.10 -9.68 31.68
N ALA A 797 32.61 -9.76 30.44
CA ALA A 797 31.23 -9.43 30.11
C ALA A 797 30.25 -10.40 30.77
N PHE A 798 30.48 -11.71 30.68
CA PHE A 798 29.62 -12.71 31.31
C PHE A 798 29.65 -12.64 32.84
N SER A 799 30.81 -12.38 33.46
CA SER A 799 30.87 -12.16 34.92
C SER A 799 30.13 -10.88 35.36
N LYS A 800 30.10 -9.83 34.52
CA LYS A 800 29.28 -8.64 34.77
C LYS A 800 27.79 -8.99 34.75
N GLU A 801 27.35 -9.75 33.76
CA GLU A 801 25.95 -10.14 33.61
C GLU A 801 25.50 -11.19 34.65
N TYR A 802 26.37 -12.10 35.06
CA TYR A 802 26.15 -12.99 36.21
C TYR A 802 25.84 -12.19 37.48
N ARG A 803 26.67 -11.20 37.81
CA ARG A 803 26.46 -10.35 38.98
C ARG A 803 25.16 -9.55 38.87
N ARG A 804 24.82 -9.08 37.67
CA ARG A 804 23.55 -8.38 37.42
C ARG A 804 22.36 -9.29 37.69
N ALA A 805 22.35 -10.50 37.12
CA ALA A 805 21.30 -11.50 37.35
C ALA A 805 21.14 -11.83 38.84
N MET A 806 22.25 -12.09 39.54
CA MET A 806 22.27 -12.41 40.99
C MET A 806 21.69 -11.27 41.86
N SER A 807 21.89 -10.01 41.47
CA SER A 807 21.45 -8.84 42.24
C SER A 807 20.07 -8.31 41.86
N ALA A 808 19.51 -8.74 40.72
CA ALA A 808 18.31 -8.17 40.16
C ALA A 808 17.04 -8.84 40.74
N GLU A 809 15.98 -8.06 40.91
CA GLU A 809 14.65 -8.63 41.14
C GLU A 809 14.00 -9.10 39.84
N ASP A 810 13.14 -10.12 39.93
CA ASP A 810 12.32 -10.56 38.81
C ASP A 810 11.53 -9.37 38.22
N THR A 811 11.49 -9.32 36.90
CA THR A 811 10.79 -8.28 36.15
C THR A 811 9.28 -8.32 36.41
N PRO A 812 8.53 -7.25 36.12
CA PRO A 812 7.07 -7.28 36.16
C PRO A 812 6.46 -8.43 35.33
N ILE A 813 7.08 -8.78 34.20
CA ILE A 813 6.59 -9.85 33.31
C ILE A 813 6.86 -11.23 33.92
N ALA A 814 8.07 -11.49 34.42
CA ALA A 814 8.40 -12.76 35.08
C ALA A 814 7.50 -12.99 36.32
N LYS A 815 7.29 -11.93 37.13
CA LYS A 815 6.37 -11.96 38.28
C LYS A 815 4.92 -12.24 37.85
N LEU A 816 4.46 -11.65 36.74
CA LEU A 816 3.11 -11.85 36.22
C LEU A 816 2.90 -13.27 35.70
N LEU A 817 3.83 -13.80 34.89
CA LEU A 817 3.76 -15.17 34.37
C LEU A 817 3.78 -16.22 35.49
N ARG A 818 4.62 -16.02 36.52
CA ARG A 818 4.61 -16.89 37.71
C ARG A 818 3.25 -16.85 38.43
N LYS A 819 2.67 -15.66 38.62
CA LYS A 819 1.33 -15.52 39.21
C LYS A 819 0.24 -16.19 38.36
N MET A 820 0.44 -16.26 37.05
CA MET A 820 -0.42 -16.96 36.09
C MET A 820 -0.16 -18.47 36.02
N GLY A 821 0.69 -19.02 36.90
CA GLY A 821 0.94 -20.46 37.01
C GLY A 821 1.96 -21.00 36.01
N MET A 822 2.78 -20.14 35.38
CA MET A 822 3.93 -20.58 34.59
C MET A 822 5.15 -20.74 35.50
N GLU A 823 5.64 -21.96 35.65
CA GLU A 823 6.90 -22.26 36.33
C GLU A 823 7.98 -22.63 35.32
N LEU A 824 9.21 -22.22 35.64
CA LEU A 824 10.38 -22.53 34.83
C LEU A 824 11.39 -23.25 35.72
N SER A 825 11.96 -24.34 35.22
CA SER A 825 12.98 -25.11 35.92
C SER A 825 14.19 -25.34 35.04
N LEU A 826 15.38 -25.33 35.64
CA LEU A 826 16.61 -25.67 34.95
C LEU A 826 16.88 -27.17 35.16
N GLN A 827 16.97 -27.94 34.08
CA GLN A 827 17.23 -29.38 34.14
C GLN A 827 18.40 -29.76 33.25
N THR A 828 19.13 -30.79 33.66
CA THR A 828 20.22 -31.36 32.88
C THR A 828 19.67 -32.43 31.96
N ASN A 829 19.78 -32.22 30.64
CA ASN A 829 19.31 -33.21 29.67
C ASN A 829 20.29 -34.41 29.54
N VAL A 830 19.90 -35.40 28.73
CA VAL A 830 20.70 -36.63 28.48
C VAL A 830 22.10 -36.36 27.92
N ASN A 831 22.31 -35.20 27.28
CA ASN A 831 23.60 -34.78 26.73
C ASN A 831 24.43 -33.95 27.73
N LYS A 832 24.03 -33.92 29.01
CA LYS A 832 24.66 -33.12 30.08
C LYS A 832 24.63 -31.61 29.83
N SER A 833 23.74 -31.10 28.97
CA SER A 833 23.52 -29.67 28.82
C SER A 833 22.34 -29.20 29.68
N GLN A 834 22.48 -28.03 30.30
CA GLN A 834 21.39 -27.38 31.03
C GLN A 834 20.40 -26.77 30.04
N GLU A 835 19.11 -27.09 30.20
CA GLU A 835 18.01 -26.56 29.41
C GLU A 835 16.88 -26.11 30.36
N ILE A 836 16.18 -25.05 29.96
CA ILE A 836 15.02 -24.56 30.70
C ILE A 836 13.80 -25.35 30.26
N TYR A 837 12.99 -25.79 31.22
CA TYR A 837 11.71 -26.45 31.02
C TYR A 837 10.58 -25.54 31.53
N VAL A 838 9.43 -25.58 30.87
CA VAL A 838 8.25 -24.80 31.21
C VAL A 838 7.14 -25.73 31.67
N ASP A 839 6.59 -25.45 32.84
CA ASP A 839 5.48 -26.16 33.45
C ASP A 839 4.29 -25.22 33.67
N PHE A 840 3.08 -25.72 33.44
CA PHE A 840 1.84 -24.96 33.59
C PHE A 840 1.03 -25.52 34.76
N LEU A 841 1.13 -24.88 35.92
CA LEU A 841 0.43 -25.33 37.14
C LEU A 841 -1.07 -25.06 37.11
N ASN A 842 -1.52 -24.13 36.27
CA ASN A 842 -2.93 -23.84 36.07
C ASN A 842 -3.30 -23.97 34.59
N GLU A 843 -3.98 -25.06 34.25
CA GLU A 843 -4.29 -25.36 32.86
C GLU A 843 -5.29 -24.38 32.22
N SER A 844 -6.06 -23.61 33.00
CA SER A 844 -7.09 -22.71 32.46
C SER A 844 -6.61 -21.30 32.14
N ILE A 845 -5.43 -20.87 32.63
CA ILE A 845 -4.95 -19.48 32.46
C ILE A 845 -4.31 -19.22 31.08
N PHE A 846 -3.82 -20.25 30.40
CA PHE A 846 -3.29 -20.09 29.04
C PHE A 846 -4.08 -21.00 28.11
N SER A 847 -4.52 -20.48 26.97
CA SER A 847 -5.10 -21.34 25.93
C SER A 847 -4.07 -22.37 25.44
N PRO A 848 -4.51 -23.48 24.83
CA PRO A 848 -3.60 -24.43 24.18
C PRO A 848 -2.64 -23.74 23.20
N GLU A 849 -3.13 -22.75 22.46
CA GLU A 849 -2.34 -21.98 21.50
C GLU A 849 -1.29 -21.09 22.20
N ALA A 850 -1.64 -20.46 23.32
CA ALA A 850 -0.67 -19.68 24.11
C ALA A 850 0.39 -20.56 24.77
N LYS A 851 0.01 -21.74 25.27
CA LYS A 851 0.97 -22.73 25.81
C LYS A 851 1.94 -23.19 24.74
N GLN A 852 1.44 -23.53 23.54
CA GLN A 852 2.29 -23.90 22.41
C GLN A 852 3.27 -22.77 22.06
N MET A 853 2.79 -21.53 22.02
CA MET A 853 3.65 -20.37 21.73
C MET A 853 4.73 -20.16 22.79
N LEU A 854 4.41 -20.33 24.08
CA LEU A 854 5.38 -20.28 25.18
C LEU A 854 6.42 -21.40 25.07
N MET A 855 6.01 -22.61 24.68
CA MET A 855 6.95 -23.71 24.41
C MET A 855 7.90 -23.38 23.26
N GLU A 856 7.41 -22.73 22.19
CA GLU A 856 8.26 -22.28 21.08
C GLU A 856 9.23 -21.17 21.50
N MET A 857 8.78 -20.21 22.33
CA MET A 857 9.66 -19.20 22.93
C MET A 857 10.76 -19.84 23.80
N ASN A 858 10.41 -20.87 24.56
CA ASN A 858 11.38 -21.58 25.39
C ASN A 858 12.37 -22.41 24.55
N THR A 859 11.87 -23.04 23.49
CA THR A 859 12.70 -23.76 22.51
C THR A 859 13.68 -22.80 21.83
N LEU A 860 13.23 -21.61 21.45
CA LEU A 860 14.07 -20.54 20.89
C LEU A 860 15.23 -20.20 21.82
N PHE A 861 14.95 -19.97 23.11
CA PHE A 861 15.98 -19.66 24.08
C PHE A 861 17.00 -20.80 24.19
N ASN A 862 16.56 -22.04 24.41
CA ASN A 862 17.43 -23.21 24.59
C ASN A 862 18.30 -23.48 23.34
N LYS A 863 17.74 -23.32 22.14
CA LYS A 863 18.48 -23.45 20.87
C LYS A 863 19.52 -22.34 20.72
N THR A 864 19.12 -21.08 20.90
CA THR A 864 19.98 -19.91 20.64
C THR A 864 21.04 -19.68 21.73
N TRP A 865 20.82 -20.17 22.95
CA TRP A 865 21.75 -20.06 24.07
C TRP A 865 23.16 -20.59 23.72
N LYS A 866 23.22 -21.73 23.00
CA LYS A 866 24.46 -22.40 22.59
C LYS A 866 25.26 -21.57 21.55
N TYR A 867 24.59 -20.66 20.83
CA TYR A 867 25.20 -19.81 19.80
C TYR A 867 25.49 -18.39 20.28
N ARG A 868 25.20 -18.07 21.54
CA ARG A 868 25.32 -16.71 22.10
C ARG A 868 26.73 -16.13 21.94
N GLN A 869 27.78 -16.92 22.19
CA GLN A 869 29.16 -16.49 22.00
C GLN A 869 29.49 -16.14 20.54
N LEU A 870 29.03 -16.94 19.57
CA LEU A 870 29.22 -16.68 18.15
C LEU A 870 28.47 -15.41 17.73
N ALA A 871 27.24 -15.25 18.22
CA ALA A 871 26.42 -14.08 17.93
C ALA A 871 27.02 -12.79 18.49
N ILE A 872 27.58 -12.80 19.70
CA ILE A 872 28.26 -11.62 20.28
C ILE A 872 29.46 -11.21 19.44
N LYS A 873 30.26 -12.17 18.95
CA LYS A 873 31.45 -11.89 18.12
C LYS A 873 31.09 -11.37 16.73
N SER A 874 30.09 -11.96 16.08
CA SER A 874 29.68 -11.61 14.72
C SER A 874 28.78 -10.36 14.68
N HIS A 875 27.94 -10.17 15.71
CA HIS A 875 26.92 -9.12 15.78
C HIS A 875 26.88 -8.46 17.17
N PRO A 876 27.95 -7.75 17.59
CA PRO A 876 28.03 -7.15 18.92
C PRO A 876 26.90 -6.14 19.22
N LYS A 877 26.29 -5.54 18.18
CA LYS A 877 25.14 -4.63 18.29
C LYS A 877 23.84 -5.31 18.72
N TRP A 878 23.77 -6.63 18.73
CA TRP A 878 22.58 -7.34 19.21
C TRP A 878 22.55 -7.45 20.73
N SER A 879 23.60 -7.02 21.44
CA SER A 879 23.68 -7.03 22.91
C SER A 879 23.34 -8.38 23.55
N LEU A 880 23.72 -9.49 22.90
CA LEU A 880 23.42 -10.84 23.36
C LEU A 880 24.29 -11.29 24.56
N GLU A 881 25.28 -10.50 24.96
CA GLU A 881 25.99 -10.69 26.22
C GLU A 881 25.06 -10.55 27.42
N ARG A 882 24.04 -9.67 27.29
CA ARG A 882 23.08 -9.32 28.33
C ARG A 882 22.28 -10.54 28.79
N TYR A 883 22.14 -10.72 30.11
CA TYR A 883 21.35 -11.84 30.65
C TYR A 883 19.86 -11.72 30.28
N ASP A 884 19.36 -10.48 30.19
CA ASP A 884 17.98 -10.11 29.93
C ASP A 884 17.65 -9.89 28.43
N ALA A 885 18.46 -10.47 27.53
CA ALA A 885 18.25 -10.38 26.08
C ALA A 885 16.89 -10.98 25.66
N GLY A 886 16.05 -10.16 25.03
CA GLY A 886 14.65 -10.45 24.73
C GLY A 886 14.42 -11.30 23.47
N PHE A 887 13.14 -11.51 23.16
CA PHE A 887 12.70 -12.37 22.05
C PHE A 887 13.29 -11.95 20.70
N ASN A 888 13.29 -10.65 20.37
CA ASN A 888 13.81 -10.17 19.07
C ASN A 888 15.29 -10.49 18.87
N GLN A 889 16.10 -10.36 19.93
CA GLN A 889 17.53 -10.66 19.89
C GLN A 889 17.76 -12.16 19.63
N GLN A 890 16.96 -13.03 20.28
CA GLN A 890 17.02 -14.48 20.08
C GLN A 890 16.51 -14.89 18.69
N TYR A 891 15.41 -14.30 18.23
CA TYR A 891 14.83 -14.53 16.90
C TYR A 891 15.83 -14.24 15.77
N ARG A 892 16.70 -13.23 15.94
CA ARG A 892 17.79 -12.96 14.98
C ARG A 892 18.84 -14.05 14.95
N VAL A 893 19.19 -14.64 16.09
CA VAL A 893 20.15 -15.75 16.14
C VAL A 893 19.61 -16.95 15.38
N ILE A 894 18.36 -17.34 15.64
CA ILE A 894 17.79 -18.55 15.02
C ILE A 894 17.58 -18.38 13.51
N THR A 895 17.26 -17.16 13.05
CA THR A 895 16.98 -16.89 11.62
C THR A 895 18.21 -16.48 10.80
N GLN A 896 19.23 -15.85 11.41
CA GLN A 896 20.36 -15.27 10.67
C GLN A 896 21.70 -15.96 10.94
N ILE A 897 21.81 -16.70 12.05
CA ILE A 897 23.03 -17.46 12.38
C ILE A 897 22.80 -18.95 12.22
N MET A 898 21.68 -19.46 12.75
CA MET A 898 21.37 -20.89 12.69
C MET A 898 20.65 -21.29 11.39
N ASP A 899 19.87 -20.37 10.81
CA ASP A 899 18.98 -20.62 9.66
C ASP A 899 18.05 -21.82 9.91
N ASP A 900 17.46 -21.89 11.12
CA ASP A 900 16.63 -23.01 11.56
C ASP A 900 15.20 -22.85 11.00
N THR A 901 15.00 -23.30 9.77
CA THR A 901 13.72 -23.20 9.06
C THR A 901 12.61 -23.99 9.76
N GLU A 902 12.94 -25.14 10.37
CA GLU A 902 11.98 -25.98 11.09
C GLU A 902 11.37 -25.23 12.29
N TRP A 903 12.22 -24.61 13.12
CA TRP A 903 11.73 -23.80 14.23
C TRP A 903 10.91 -22.61 13.73
N VAL A 904 11.34 -21.94 12.65
CA VAL A 904 10.61 -20.81 12.07
C VAL A 904 9.21 -21.21 11.62
N ASP A 905 9.05 -22.38 11.01
CA ASP A 905 7.75 -22.88 10.56
C ASP A 905 6.85 -23.26 11.75
N ASN A 906 7.40 -23.92 12.76
CA ASN A 906 6.68 -24.22 14.01
C ASN A 906 6.23 -22.96 14.75
N TYR A 907 7.12 -21.97 14.87
CA TYR A 907 6.83 -20.66 15.42
C TYR A 907 5.72 -19.95 14.64
N LYS A 908 5.79 -19.90 13.30
CA LYS A 908 4.75 -19.27 12.46
C LYS A 908 3.40 -19.94 12.66
N LYS A 909 3.36 -21.28 12.75
CA LYS A 909 2.13 -22.04 13.01
C LYS A 909 1.55 -21.71 14.39
N ALA A 910 2.37 -21.76 15.45
CA ALA A 910 1.94 -21.40 16.81
C ALA A 910 1.44 -19.95 16.88
N TYR A 911 2.16 -19.02 16.24
CA TYR A 911 1.80 -17.61 16.14
C TYR A 911 0.45 -17.40 15.46
N MET A 912 0.20 -18.05 14.32
CA MET A 912 -1.06 -17.90 13.58
C MET A 912 -2.25 -18.49 14.34
N ASN A 913 -2.04 -19.60 15.06
CA ASN A 913 -3.06 -20.16 15.94
C ASN A 913 -3.42 -19.20 17.08
N LEU A 914 -2.40 -18.68 17.80
CA LEU A 914 -2.63 -17.72 18.89
C LEU A 914 -3.27 -16.41 18.38
N LYS A 915 -2.81 -15.91 17.22
CA LYS A 915 -3.42 -14.75 16.55
C LYS A 915 -4.90 -14.98 16.31
N LYS A 916 -5.27 -16.15 15.77
CA LYS A 916 -6.67 -16.50 15.51
C LYS A 916 -7.50 -16.53 16.80
N THR A 917 -7.01 -17.15 17.87
CA THR A 917 -7.72 -17.19 19.17
C THR A 917 -8.04 -15.78 19.68
N ILE A 918 -7.05 -14.87 19.67
CA ILE A 918 -7.21 -13.48 20.12
C ILE A 918 -8.14 -12.70 19.18
N HIS A 919 -8.02 -12.91 17.87
CA HIS A 919 -8.86 -12.29 16.85
C HIS A 919 -10.33 -12.67 17.03
N ASP A 920 -10.63 -13.97 17.09
CA ASP A 920 -11.98 -14.51 17.24
C ASP A 920 -12.63 -14.01 18.54
N TYR A 921 -11.89 -14.01 19.66
CA TYR A 921 -12.38 -13.48 20.93
C TYR A 921 -12.74 -11.99 20.83
N SER A 922 -11.84 -11.18 20.26
CA SER A 922 -12.03 -9.74 20.12
C SER A 922 -13.18 -9.39 19.18
N LYS A 923 -13.34 -10.17 18.11
CA LYS A 923 -14.44 -10.07 17.15
C LYS A 923 -15.79 -10.44 17.78
N ASN A 924 -15.85 -11.48 18.59
CA ASN A 924 -17.07 -11.89 19.31
C ASN A 924 -17.54 -10.81 20.30
N LEU A 925 -16.60 -10.10 20.94
CA LEU A 925 -16.90 -8.94 21.78
C LEU A 925 -17.16 -7.65 20.99
N LYS A 926 -17.07 -7.68 19.66
CA LYS A 926 -17.25 -6.52 18.77
C LYS A 926 -16.28 -5.37 19.05
N ILE A 927 -15.08 -5.67 19.56
CA ILE A 927 -14.01 -4.69 19.78
C ILE A 927 -13.46 -4.16 18.46
N MET A 928 -13.49 -4.98 17.41
CA MET A 928 -13.19 -4.57 16.04
C MET A 928 -14.44 -4.76 15.16
N SER A 929 -14.40 -4.20 13.96
CA SER A 929 -15.48 -4.38 12.98
C SER A 929 -15.58 -5.85 12.54
N ARG A 930 -16.70 -6.26 11.93
CA ARG A 930 -16.87 -7.65 11.48
C ARG A 930 -15.92 -8.01 10.34
N GLU A 931 -15.50 -7.00 9.58
CA GLU A 931 -14.62 -7.10 8.43
C GLU A 931 -13.16 -7.20 8.81
N ALA A 932 -12.78 -6.63 9.96
CA ALA A 932 -11.48 -6.75 10.60
C ALA A 932 -11.30 -8.10 11.29
#